data_AF-A0A8F4FTB2-F1
#
_entry.id   AF-A0A8F4FTB2-F1
#
_cell.length_a   1.000
_cell.length_b   1.000
_cell.length_c   1.000
_cell.angle_alpha   90.00
_cell.angle_beta   90.00
_cell.angle_gamma   90.00
#
_symmetry.space_group_name_H-M   'P 1'
#
loop_
_entity.id
_entity.type
_entity.pdbx_description
1 polymer ?
#
loop_
_entity_poly.entity_id
_entity_poly.type
_entity_poly.pdbx_seq_one_letter_code
_entity_poly.pdbx_strand_id
1 'polypeptide(L)'
;MAANLEASAGLHRPSTERLRRAVGALVAVAAVLALAQAVVDVAARAAEIRAVPALVALHLDLVLIVVVAIALVLRLARRSPGPRGAGGWRLATAGAATIAIVAIRYGVSPAEPTRGVLVPLLLVPAAALLADLVRTRGDLGPQPLFRGALAWCSVAGADLLALSVGAGRVERLDVGPTLVRPAGISVVVVAGVAAVAASRSRSFFDAAAMALAAAAGAGLVAVGSPADRTVPAGTPLLAAGVLAAALVAWEPARRRAGALGRRVATLAARPLGPVRRRASAARARAATPTPVRVEPRPRLDRRSRLVAGAMAMGSAAFVGSGAWWAHRVGWQPTGHSATVMARSYDVGTADHPLVGMITSLGNRGFASHPGPLLFDLLAPLVRAFGIQGGALVGGVVAAVTCWWVATWAAWRAGGAIAAVVAWVTSALVLQIAALGMVADANNVSLTVPAMFTAVVAAWAACTGTWRAWWWALVLGSLAAQAYLPHGLIVLGPVLWSGWVVARARKAQDDPASARRARSAWRVGWVIGVLVWLQPVIEAITSQGGNVRTLAGEVANPEPSVGLGGIPRFAAWLVAVPPRWNEVTRSFALPGAASDYVGGSVLAGLLVLALLCGAWYRTRRAAPPRERQLRILVALVVVGAMVDATQLPSDLLHSFQLLWLVVASLTVWFAVATSLCFAAERRLAASAGAPRRRRVAVRVGGAFAAAVFLVAAVSGPNTIGDVKGSDYTIDAMVGPLTDQTLDALPDRTPVLVLGLDTRFNVAAFDTVTSHLIVGGIPVRVEPAIVHYGARRQVHGSWDGPMLWVTSGVPPVKPAGTRLAAASVPGWSKARFDRLAEEVGRQARSGPSLRIEPWALDALPRYVGAWISDRPCQVVADIRSGRRSVASLPAGLLLVLYADAAIASPALPAGMLDRATAIVGQGPIEVWRVERDEPGPISSDLLLRDGTSCPTAPGAGR
;
A
#
# COMPACT_ATOMS: atom_id res chain seq x y z
N MET A 1 -9.62 -62.51 12.93
CA MET A 1 -10.10 -61.10 12.90
C MET A 1 -9.20 -60.15 13.70
N ALA A 2 -8.68 -60.52 14.88
CA ALA A 2 -7.64 -59.75 15.58
C ALA A 2 -6.26 -59.77 14.87
N ALA A 3 -5.90 -60.89 14.22
CA ALA A 3 -4.67 -60.99 13.42
C ALA A 3 -4.68 -60.18 12.10
N ASN A 4 -5.86 -59.77 11.59
CA ASN A 4 -5.96 -58.93 10.38
C ASN A 4 -5.88 -57.41 10.68
N LEU A 5 -5.90 -57.02 11.96
CA LEU A 5 -5.75 -55.62 12.38
C LEU A 5 -4.29 -55.20 12.61
N GLU A 6 -3.36 -56.16 12.76
CA GLU A 6 -1.92 -55.86 12.83
C GLU A 6 -1.28 -55.68 11.43
N ALA A 7 -1.82 -56.33 10.40
CA ALA A 7 -1.34 -56.20 9.02
C ALA A 7 -1.70 -54.84 8.36
N SER A 8 -2.68 -54.10 8.90
CA SER A 8 -3.11 -52.79 8.37
C SER A 8 -2.52 -51.58 9.11
N ALA A 9 -1.68 -51.80 10.12
CA ALA A 9 -0.92 -50.75 10.83
C ALA A 9 0.44 -50.43 10.16
N GLY A 10 0.67 -50.91 8.94
CA GLY A 10 1.81 -50.59 8.07
C GLY A 10 1.81 -49.14 7.57
N LEU A 11 1.69 -48.16 8.46
CA LEU A 11 2.09 -46.79 8.18
C LEU A 11 3.61 -46.79 8.08
N HIS A 12 4.12 -46.99 6.85
CA HIS A 12 5.49 -46.67 6.49
C HIS A 12 5.84 -45.30 7.07
N ARG A 13 6.61 -45.29 8.17
CA ARG A 13 7.37 -44.10 8.57
C ARG A 13 8.09 -43.67 7.30
N PRO A 14 7.89 -42.45 6.78
CA PRO A 14 8.63 -42.00 5.62
C PRO A 14 10.10 -42.25 5.94
N SER A 15 10.75 -43.06 5.11
CA SER A 15 12.13 -43.48 5.36
C SER A 15 12.92 -42.21 5.65
N THR A 16 13.77 -42.27 6.67
CA THR A 16 14.69 -41.20 7.06
C THR A 16 15.40 -40.61 5.82
N GLU A 17 15.60 -41.43 4.79
CA GLU A 17 16.00 -41.09 3.42
C GLU A 17 15.16 -39.98 2.75
N ARG A 18 13.83 -40.12 2.65
CA ARG A 18 12.97 -39.13 1.95
C ARG A 18 12.97 -37.79 2.66
N LEU A 19 13.03 -37.80 4.00
CA LEU A 19 13.12 -36.58 4.79
C LEU A 19 14.52 -35.95 4.72
N ARG A 20 15.60 -36.76 4.64
CA ARG A 20 16.97 -36.31 4.38
C ARG A 20 17.07 -35.63 3.02
N ARG A 21 16.52 -36.22 1.96
CA ARG A 21 16.47 -35.62 0.62
C ARG A 21 15.68 -34.32 0.60
N ALA A 22 14.55 -34.25 1.31
CA ALA A 22 13.76 -33.02 1.41
C ALA A 22 14.50 -31.88 2.16
N VAL A 23 15.27 -32.20 3.20
CA VAL A 23 16.08 -31.20 3.93
C VAL A 23 17.30 -30.78 3.10
N GLY A 24 17.99 -31.72 2.44
CA GLY A 24 19.08 -31.41 1.51
C GLY A 24 18.63 -30.53 0.35
N ALA A 25 17.45 -30.81 -0.22
CA ALA A 25 16.86 -29.97 -1.26
C ALA A 25 16.52 -28.56 -0.75
N LEU A 26 16.03 -28.42 0.49
CA LEU A 26 15.74 -27.12 1.10
C LEU A 26 17.01 -26.29 1.36
N VAL A 27 18.11 -26.94 1.79
CA VAL A 27 19.41 -26.30 1.96
C VAL A 27 20.02 -25.90 0.62
N ALA A 28 19.94 -26.77 -0.39
CA ALA A 28 20.40 -26.46 -1.74
C ALA A 28 19.61 -25.29 -2.36
N VAL A 29 18.27 -25.27 -2.19
CA VAL A 29 17.44 -24.15 -2.64
C VAL A 29 17.80 -22.85 -1.91
N ALA A 30 18.02 -22.89 -0.59
CA ALA A 30 18.44 -21.71 0.16
C ALA A 30 19.82 -21.20 -0.28
N ALA A 31 20.78 -22.09 -0.55
CA ALA A 31 22.10 -21.73 -1.06
C ALA A 31 22.04 -21.14 -2.48
N VAL A 32 21.23 -21.72 -3.37
CA VAL A 32 21.01 -21.21 -4.73
C VAL A 32 20.34 -19.83 -4.69
N LEU A 33 19.34 -19.63 -3.83
CA LEU A 33 18.69 -18.33 -3.66
C LEU A 33 19.65 -17.27 -3.11
N ALA A 34 20.51 -17.63 -2.16
CA ALA A 34 21.54 -16.73 -1.63
C ALA A 34 22.58 -16.36 -2.71
N LEU A 35 22.99 -17.32 -3.55
CA LEU A 35 23.91 -17.08 -4.66
C LEU A 35 23.28 -16.22 -5.76
N ALA A 36 22.02 -16.50 -6.12
CA ALA A 36 21.26 -15.72 -7.10
C ALA A 36 21.07 -14.27 -6.62
N GLN A 37 20.76 -14.07 -5.34
CA GLN A 37 20.68 -12.73 -4.75
C GLN A 37 22.02 -12.00 -4.79
N ALA A 38 23.13 -12.69 -4.49
CA ALA A 38 24.46 -12.09 -4.59
C ALA A 38 24.80 -11.63 -6.03
N VAL A 39 24.40 -12.40 -7.04
CA VAL A 39 24.55 -12.01 -8.45
C VAL A 39 23.67 -10.80 -8.80
N VAL A 40 22.42 -10.77 -8.32
CA VAL A 40 21.52 -9.62 -8.49
C VAL A 40 22.09 -8.36 -7.83
N ASP A 41 22.68 -8.48 -6.63
CA ASP A 41 23.29 -7.36 -5.92
C ASP A 41 24.55 -6.84 -6.66
N VAL A 42 25.34 -7.73 -7.28
CA VAL A 42 26.47 -7.34 -8.15
C VAL A 42 25.98 -6.64 -9.42
N ALA A 43 24.93 -7.15 -10.05
CA ALA A 43 24.34 -6.55 -11.25
C ALA A 43 23.69 -5.19 -10.96
N ALA A 44 22.99 -5.05 -9.83
CA ALA A 44 22.39 -3.79 -9.39
C ALA A 44 23.44 -2.71 -9.08
N ARG A 45 24.63 -3.12 -8.59
CA ARG A 45 25.76 -2.21 -8.35
C ARG A 45 26.49 -1.82 -9.64
N ALA A 46 26.64 -2.75 -10.59
CA ALA A 46 27.12 -2.42 -11.92
C ALA A 46 26.20 -1.42 -12.65
N ALA A 47 24.94 -1.33 -12.23
CA ALA A 47 23.95 -0.36 -12.71
C ALA A 47 23.79 0.90 -11.84
N GLU A 48 24.72 1.18 -10.91
CA GLU A 48 24.74 2.39 -10.06
C GLU A 48 23.49 2.65 -9.19
N ILE A 49 22.75 1.59 -8.80
CA ILE A 49 21.54 1.75 -7.98
C ILE A 49 21.91 2.09 -6.53
N ARG A 50 21.54 3.29 -6.04
CA ARG A 50 21.90 3.81 -4.69
C ARG A 50 21.46 2.88 -3.54
N ALA A 51 22.36 2.67 -2.57
CA ALA A 51 22.52 1.44 -1.78
C ALA A 51 21.72 1.29 -0.44
N VAL A 52 20.78 2.16 -0.11
CA VAL A 52 20.05 2.07 1.18
C VAL A 52 19.13 0.82 1.28
N PRO A 53 18.38 0.43 0.25
CA PRO A 53 17.54 -0.77 0.29
C PRO A 53 18.35 -2.07 0.40
N ALA A 54 19.57 -2.10 -0.16
CA ALA A 54 20.46 -3.26 -0.10
C ALA A 54 20.96 -3.53 1.34
N LEU A 55 21.16 -2.48 2.14
CA LEU A 55 21.59 -2.57 3.54
C LEU A 55 20.47 -3.09 4.46
N VAL A 56 19.22 -2.67 4.21
CA VAL A 56 18.04 -3.18 4.94
C VAL A 56 17.75 -4.63 4.55
N ALA A 57 17.84 -4.97 3.26
CA ALA A 57 17.74 -6.34 2.78
C ALA A 57 18.83 -7.23 3.39
N LEU A 58 20.07 -6.74 3.46
CA LEU A 58 21.20 -7.43 4.10
C LEU A 58 20.92 -7.76 5.57
N HIS A 59 20.36 -6.81 6.34
CA HIS A 59 20.03 -7.02 7.75
C HIS A 59 18.86 -8.01 7.93
N LEU A 60 17.82 -7.91 7.10
CA LEU A 60 16.69 -8.84 7.13
C LEU A 60 17.11 -10.26 6.74
N ASP A 61 17.99 -10.39 5.75
CA ASP A 61 18.57 -11.67 5.35
C ASP A 61 19.42 -12.28 6.45
N LEU A 62 20.25 -11.49 7.12
CA LEU A 62 21.09 -11.98 8.23
C LEU A 62 20.22 -12.47 9.39
N VAL A 63 19.19 -11.72 9.76
CA VAL A 63 18.22 -12.10 10.79
C VAL A 63 17.51 -13.40 10.39
N LEU A 64 17.08 -13.52 9.13
CA LEU A 64 16.41 -14.72 8.64
C LEU A 64 17.34 -15.94 8.65
N ILE A 65 18.59 -15.79 8.20
CA ILE A 65 19.61 -16.84 8.20
C ILE A 65 19.89 -17.32 9.63
N VAL A 66 20.06 -16.39 10.59
CA VAL A 66 20.28 -16.72 12.00
C VAL A 66 19.08 -17.44 12.61
N VAL A 67 17.85 -16.97 12.34
CA VAL A 67 16.62 -17.60 12.83
C VAL A 67 16.45 -19.01 12.25
N VAL A 68 16.73 -19.19 10.95
CA VAL A 68 16.66 -20.49 10.28
C VAL A 68 17.73 -21.43 10.82
N ALA A 69 18.96 -20.97 11.01
CA ALA A 69 20.06 -21.76 11.57
C ALA A 69 19.74 -22.22 13.00
N ILE A 70 19.26 -21.33 13.87
CA ILE A 70 18.82 -21.66 15.24
C ILE A 70 17.67 -22.68 15.21
N ALA A 71 16.68 -22.48 14.35
CA ALA A 71 15.56 -23.40 14.22
C ALA A 71 16.00 -24.80 13.72
N LEU A 72 16.99 -24.87 12.82
CA LEU A 72 17.55 -26.10 12.30
C LEU A 72 18.33 -26.86 13.38
N VAL A 73 19.19 -26.15 14.12
CA VAL A 73 19.99 -26.68 15.24
C VAL A 73 19.07 -27.24 16.33
N LEU A 74 18.07 -26.47 16.76
CA LEU A 74 17.09 -26.91 17.77
C LEU A 74 16.27 -28.13 17.32
N ARG A 75 16.07 -28.31 16.01
CA ARG A 75 15.33 -29.44 15.44
C ARG A 75 16.21 -30.70 15.31
N LEU A 76 17.49 -30.54 14.99
CA LEU A 76 18.46 -31.63 14.92
C LEU A 76 18.80 -32.17 16.30
N ALA A 77 19.02 -31.28 17.28
CA ALA A 77 19.28 -31.66 18.68
C ALA A 77 18.14 -32.50 19.31
N ARG A 78 16.89 -32.23 18.93
CA ARG A 78 15.71 -32.95 19.48
C ARG A 78 15.45 -34.33 18.87
N ARG A 79 16.17 -34.72 17.81
CA ARG A 79 15.87 -35.94 17.03
C ARG A 79 16.92 -37.03 17.09
N SER A 80 18.00 -36.82 17.82
CA SER A 80 19.02 -37.85 18.08
C SER A 80 19.03 -38.24 19.55
N PRO A 81 18.22 -39.23 19.97
CA PRO A 81 18.38 -39.87 21.28
C PRO A 81 19.52 -40.90 21.30
N GLY A 82 20.30 -41.03 20.21
CA GLY A 82 21.36 -42.03 20.09
C GLY A 82 22.69 -41.60 20.74
N PRO A 83 23.55 -42.56 21.13
CA PRO A 83 24.69 -42.34 22.00
C PRO A 83 25.71 -41.36 21.40
N ARG A 84 25.94 -40.28 22.16
CA ARG A 84 27.15 -39.44 22.41
C ARG A 84 28.18 -39.11 21.30
N GLY A 85 28.14 -39.62 20.08
CA GLY A 85 29.21 -39.39 19.08
C GLY A 85 28.84 -38.53 17.85
N ALA A 86 27.68 -38.78 17.24
CA ALA A 86 27.39 -38.27 15.89
C ALA A 86 26.72 -36.86 15.82
N GLY A 87 26.39 -36.26 16.96
CA GLY A 87 25.72 -34.96 17.03
C GLY A 87 26.67 -33.77 16.84
N GLY A 88 27.89 -33.87 17.38
CA GLY A 88 28.88 -32.79 17.40
C GLY A 88 29.34 -32.38 16.00
N TRP A 89 29.65 -33.34 15.13
CA TRP A 89 30.14 -33.05 13.79
C TRP A 89 29.09 -32.31 12.93
N ARG A 90 27.80 -32.63 13.11
CA ARG A 90 26.69 -32.03 12.36
C ARG A 90 26.39 -30.60 12.78
N LEU A 91 26.57 -30.31 14.07
CA LEU A 91 26.52 -28.95 14.58
C LEU A 91 27.74 -28.13 14.16
N ALA A 92 28.94 -28.74 14.17
CA ALA A 92 30.16 -28.09 13.71
C ALA A 92 30.10 -27.75 12.20
N THR A 93 29.55 -28.63 11.35
CA THR A 93 29.37 -28.33 9.91
C THR A 93 28.34 -27.25 9.66
N ALA A 94 27.21 -27.24 10.37
CA ALA A 94 26.22 -26.18 10.25
C ALA A 94 26.78 -24.82 10.73
N GLY A 95 27.57 -24.84 11.81
CA GLY A 95 28.30 -23.69 12.33
C GLY A 95 29.34 -23.16 11.35
N ALA A 96 30.20 -24.03 10.83
CA ALA A 96 31.22 -23.70 9.85
C ALA A 96 30.62 -23.17 8.54
N ALA A 97 29.52 -23.75 8.05
CA ALA A 97 28.82 -23.26 6.87
C ALA A 97 28.22 -21.86 7.11
N THR A 98 27.68 -21.60 8.30
CA THR A 98 27.15 -20.27 8.66
C THR A 98 28.27 -19.23 8.74
N ILE A 99 29.40 -19.58 9.37
CA ILE A 99 30.58 -18.71 9.45
C ILE A 99 31.16 -18.44 8.05
N ALA A 100 31.25 -19.46 7.20
CA ALA A 100 31.74 -19.31 5.82
C ALA A 100 30.81 -18.42 4.99
N ILE A 101 29.49 -18.55 5.12
CA ILE A 101 28.52 -17.67 4.43
C ILE A 101 28.66 -16.22 4.90
N VAL A 102 28.84 -16.00 6.21
CA VAL A 102 29.07 -14.66 6.78
C VAL A 102 30.40 -14.07 6.30
N ALA A 103 31.48 -14.87 6.31
CA ALA A 103 32.81 -14.46 5.87
C ALA A 103 32.88 -14.16 4.36
N ILE A 104 32.27 -14.99 3.51
CA ILE A 104 32.18 -14.77 2.06
C ILE A 104 31.39 -13.49 1.78
N ARG A 105 30.26 -13.26 2.46
CA ARG A 105 29.43 -12.07 2.25
C ARG A 105 30.12 -10.78 2.70
N TYR A 106 30.95 -10.85 3.75
CA TYR A 106 31.75 -9.71 4.22
C TYR A 106 33.01 -9.47 3.36
N GLY A 107 33.67 -10.52 2.88
CA GLY A 107 34.88 -10.42 2.04
C GLY A 107 34.62 -9.83 0.64
N VAL A 108 33.40 -9.97 0.12
CA VAL A 108 32.99 -9.43 -1.21
C VAL A 108 32.57 -7.95 -1.15
N SER A 109 32.78 -7.25 -0.03
CA SER A 109 32.40 -5.84 0.16
C SER A 109 33.63 -4.94 0.42
N PRO A 110 34.39 -4.50 -0.60
CA PRO A 110 35.73 -3.93 -0.41
C PRO A 110 35.79 -2.42 -0.10
N ALA A 111 34.66 -1.71 0.04
CA ALA A 111 34.67 -0.25 -0.11
C ALA A 111 34.74 0.60 1.18
N GLU A 112 34.95 0.06 2.38
CA GLU A 112 35.13 0.88 3.59
C GLU A 112 36.34 0.42 4.43
N PRO A 113 37.41 1.23 4.53
CA PRO A 113 38.63 0.86 5.29
C PRO A 113 38.38 0.71 6.81
N THR A 114 37.29 1.25 7.35
CA THR A 114 36.87 1.06 8.74
C THR A 114 36.39 -0.37 9.05
N ARG A 115 36.07 -1.19 8.05
CA ARG A 115 35.51 -2.55 8.24
C ARG A 115 36.55 -3.64 8.44
N GLY A 116 37.81 -3.42 8.08
CA GLY A 116 38.90 -4.39 8.29
C GLY A 116 39.12 -4.73 9.78
N VAL A 117 38.82 -3.80 10.68
CA VAL A 117 38.95 -3.98 12.14
C VAL A 117 37.71 -4.64 12.76
N LEU A 118 36.54 -4.53 12.12
CA LEU A 118 35.27 -5.05 12.65
C LEU A 118 35.08 -6.54 12.37
N VAL A 119 35.67 -7.08 11.29
CA VAL A 119 35.54 -8.51 10.92
C VAL A 119 36.03 -9.46 12.03
N PRO A 120 37.23 -9.26 12.65
CA PRO A 120 37.65 -10.06 13.80
C PRO A 120 36.69 -9.96 14.99
N LEU A 121 36.20 -8.75 15.30
CA LEU A 121 35.28 -8.49 16.43
C LEU A 121 33.92 -9.17 16.25
N LEU A 122 33.41 -9.27 15.02
CA LEU A 122 32.14 -9.92 14.69
C LEU A 122 32.24 -11.46 14.65
N LEU A 123 33.43 -12.00 14.35
CA LEU A 123 33.67 -13.44 14.33
C LEU A 123 33.89 -14.01 15.75
N VAL A 124 34.36 -13.21 16.71
CA VAL A 124 34.62 -13.65 18.10
C VAL A 124 33.36 -14.19 18.81
N PRO A 125 32.18 -13.54 18.78
CA PRO A 125 30.95 -14.08 19.38
C PRO A 125 30.47 -15.37 18.72
N ALA A 126 30.55 -15.45 17.39
CA ALA A 126 30.15 -16.63 16.64
C ALA A 126 31.09 -17.81 16.92
N ALA A 127 32.40 -17.55 17.00
CA ALA A 127 33.41 -18.52 17.36
C ALA A 127 33.30 -18.94 18.84
N ALA A 128 33.02 -18.01 19.76
CA ALA A 128 32.79 -18.29 21.18
C ALA A 128 31.53 -19.12 21.39
N LEU A 129 30.43 -18.81 20.69
CA LEU A 129 29.21 -19.60 20.71
C LEU A 129 29.47 -21.01 20.16
N LEU A 130 30.24 -21.13 19.06
CA LEU A 130 30.64 -22.42 18.51
C LEU A 130 31.49 -23.22 19.48
N ALA A 131 32.48 -22.57 20.12
CA ALA A 131 33.36 -23.19 21.10
C ALA A 131 32.59 -23.67 22.34
N ASP A 132 31.60 -22.90 22.83
CA ASP A 132 30.75 -23.27 23.95
C ASP A 132 29.78 -24.40 23.56
N LEU A 133 29.28 -24.41 22.31
CA LEU A 133 28.48 -25.49 21.73
C LEU A 133 29.26 -26.81 21.60
N VAL A 134 30.54 -26.72 21.23
CA VAL A 134 31.46 -27.87 21.13
C VAL A 134 31.81 -28.36 22.54
N ARG A 135 32.12 -27.46 23.50
CA ARG A 135 32.42 -27.82 24.89
C ARG A 135 31.25 -28.46 25.62
N THR A 136 30.04 -27.93 25.45
CA THR A 136 28.83 -28.47 26.08
C THR A 136 28.29 -29.73 25.39
N ARG A 137 29.00 -30.26 24.39
CA ARG A 137 28.63 -31.44 23.60
C ARG A 137 27.17 -31.37 23.07
N GLY A 138 26.71 -30.17 22.75
CA GLY A 138 25.36 -29.92 22.23
C GLY A 138 24.23 -29.95 23.26
N ASP A 139 24.51 -29.96 24.57
CA ASP A 139 23.48 -29.81 25.60
C ASP A 139 23.13 -28.32 25.76
N LEU A 140 22.26 -27.83 24.87
CA LEU A 140 21.81 -26.45 24.83
C LEU A 140 20.83 -26.17 25.99
N GLY A 141 21.38 -25.94 27.17
CA GLY A 141 20.68 -25.24 28.24
C GLY A 141 20.27 -23.81 27.82
N PRO A 142 19.44 -23.12 28.62
CA PRO A 142 19.07 -21.72 28.37
C PRO A 142 20.28 -20.75 28.43
N GLN A 143 21.38 -21.13 29.10
CA GLN A 143 22.56 -20.29 29.27
C GLN A 143 23.36 -20.00 27.97
N PRO A 144 23.66 -20.97 27.09
CA PRO A 144 24.32 -20.70 25.80
C PRO A 144 23.55 -19.73 24.89
N LEU A 145 22.22 -19.86 24.83
CA LEU A 145 21.36 -18.94 24.07
C LEU A 145 21.36 -17.53 24.68
N PHE A 146 21.37 -17.46 26.01
CA PHE A 146 21.50 -16.20 26.74
C PHE A 146 22.85 -15.52 26.46
N ARG A 147 23.96 -16.27 26.50
CA ARG A 147 25.31 -15.76 26.18
C ARG A 147 25.42 -15.29 24.74
N GLY A 148 24.82 -16.01 23.79
CA GLY A 148 24.78 -15.60 22.38
C GLY A 148 23.98 -14.32 22.14
N ALA A 149 22.81 -14.18 22.78
CA ALA A 149 22.02 -12.96 22.71
C ALA A 149 22.72 -11.78 23.39
N LEU A 150 23.37 -11.99 24.54
CA LEU A 150 24.14 -10.98 25.25
C LEU A 150 25.32 -10.51 24.41
N ALA A 151 26.09 -11.43 23.82
CA ALA A 151 27.22 -11.09 22.96
C ALA A 151 26.79 -10.31 21.72
N TRP A 152 25.64 -10.66 21.11
CA TRP A 152 25.09 -9.89 19.98
C TRP A 152 24.62 -8.49 20.40
N CYS A 153 23.99 -8.35 21.57
CA CYS A 153 23.60 -7.05 22.11
C CYS A 153 24.83 -6.18 22.43
N SER A 154 25.92 -6.78 22.93
CA SER A 154 27.19 -6.08 23.18
C SER A 154 27.86 -5.61 21.89
N VAL A 155 27.83 -6.42 20.82
CA VAL A 155 28.33 -6.03 19.49
C VAL A 155 27.52 -4.88 18.92
N ALA A 156 26.19 -5.00 18.91
CA ALA A 156 25.32 -3.92 18.41
C ALA A 156 25.46 -2.63 19.25
N GLY A 157 25.67 -2.76 20.56
CA GLY A 157 25.99 -1.64 21.44
C GLY A 157 27.35 -1.00 21.11
N ALA A 158 28.38 -1.80 20.82
CA ALA A 158 29.69 -1.31 20.41
C ALA A 158 29.67 -0.61 19.04
N ASP A 159 28.90 -1.13 18.07
CA ASP A 159 28.70 -0.49 16.77
C ASP A 159 28.02 0.89 16.92
N LEU A 160 26.97 0.95 17.75
CA LEU A 160 26.28 2.21 18.06
C LEU A 160 27.22 3.21 18.78
N LEU A 161 28.06 2.72 19.70
CA LEU A 161 29.03 3.55 20.40
C LEU A 161 30.10 4.08 19.42
N ALA A 162 30.64 3.22 18.55
CA ALA A 162 31.64 3.60 17.55
C ALA A 162 31.10 4.62 16.54
N LEU A 163 29.84 4.46 16.11
CA LEU A 163 29.15 5.44 15.25
C LEU A 163 28.93 6.78 15.97
N SER A 164 28.59 6.75 17.26
CA SER A 164 28.40 7.97 18.06
C SER A 164 29.71 8.71 18.37
N VAL A 165 30.82 8.00 18.54
CA VAL A 165 32.15 8.58 18.81
C VAL A 165 32.82 9.06 17.52
N GLY A 166 32.57 8.40 16.37
CA GLY A 166 33.09 8.81 15.06
C GLY A 166 32.45 10.06 14.47
N ALA A 167 31.21 10.37 14.84
CA ALA A 167 30.48 11.55 14.39
C ALA A 167 31.15 12.89 14.77
N GLY A 168 32.02 12.91 15.79
CA GLY A 168 32.72 14.11 16.23
C GLY A 168 34.00 14.48 15.45
N ARG A 169 34.48 13.65 14.51
CA ARG A 169 35.76 13.89 13.80
C ARG A 169 35.67 13.89 12.27
N VAL A 170 34.50 13.66 11.67
CA VAL A 170 34.34 13.61 10.20
C VAL A 170 33.11 14.41 9.78
N GLU A 171 33.28 15.71 9.53
CA GLU A 171 32.22 16.65 9.08
C GLU A 171 31.56 16.30 7.73
N ARG A 172 31.90 15.16 7.09
CA ARG A 172 31.38 14.76 5.77
C ARG A 172 30.64 13.42 5.74
N LEU A 173 30.58 12.70 6.86
CA LEU A 173 29.74 11.50 6.93
C LEU A 173 28.40 11.91 7.52
N ASP A 174 27.44 12.17 6.64
CA ASP A 174 26.02 12.29 6.97
C ASP A 174 25.50 10.91 7.39
N VAL A 175 25.87 10.47 8.61
CA VAL A 175 25.37 9.25 9.24
C VAL A 175 23.94 9.54 9.68
N GLY A 176 23.03 9.63 8.70
CA GLY A 176 21.65 9.99 8.94
C GLY A 176 20.94 8.99 9.86
N PRO A 177 19.74 9.36 10.38
CA PRO A 177 18.87 8.51 11.20
C PRO A 177 18.58 7.10 10.61
N THR A 178 18.87 6.91 9.32
CA THR A 178 18.70 5.69 8.54
C THR A 178 19.62 4.54 8.96
N LEU A 179 20.79 4.80 9.57
CA LEU A 179 21.72 3.74 10.02
C LEU A 179 21.56 3.36 11.50
N VAL A 180 21.17 4.31 12.35
CA VAL A 180 21.01 4.09 13.80
C VAL A 180 19.72 3.34 14.13
N ARG A 181 18.63 3.60 13.40
CA ARG A 181 17.31 2.97 13.63
C ARG A 181 17.31 1.45 13.40
N PRO A 182 17.88 0.89 12.30
CA PRO A 182 17.93 -0.55 12.08
C PRO A 182 18.70 -1.31 13.16
N ALA A 183 19.84 -0.77 13.62
CA ALA A 183 20.64 -1.37 14.69
C ALA A 183 19.86 -1.42 16.02
N GLY A 184 19.17 -0.34 16.38
CA GLY A 184 18.29 -0.31 17.56
C GLY A 184 17.12 -1.31 17.48
N ILE A 185 16.50 -1.45 16.30
CA ILE A 185 15.45 -2.46 16.06
C ILE A 185 16.00 -3.88 16.21
N SER A 186 17.21 -4.15 15.68
CA SER A 186 17.86 -5.46 15.85
C SER A 186 18.10 -5.79 17.33
N VAL A 187 18.53 -4.82 18.15
CA VAL A 187 18.69 -5.00 19.61
C VAL A 187 17.36 -5.33 20.28
N VAL A 188 16.29 -4.60 19.97
CA VAL A 188 14.96 -4.83 20.56
C VAL A 188 14.40 -6.22 20.19
N VAL A 189 14.55 -6.64 18.94
CA VAL A 189 14.07 -7.95 18.47
C VAL A 189 14.87 -9.08 19.12
N VAL A 190 16.20 -8.98 19.17
CA VAL A 190 17.06 -10.01 19.76
C VAL A 190 16.85 -10.11 21.28
N ALA A 191 16.79 -8.97 21.98
CA ALA A 191 16.50 -8.92 23.42
C ALA A 191 15.09 -9.45 23.75
N GLY A 192 14.08 -9.14 22.92
CA GLY A 192 12.72 -9.66 23.08
C GLY A 192 12.63 -11.18 22.89
N VAL A 193 13.31 -11.73 21.88
CA VAL A 193 13.39 -13.18 21.65
C VAL A 193 14.13 -13.88 22.80
N ALA A 194 15.21 -13.27 23.29
CA ALA A 194 15.99 -13.77 24.43
C ALA A 194 15.17 -13.74 25.73
N ALA A 195 14.42 -12.67 26.01
CA ALA A 195 13.53 -12.56 27.16
C ALA A 195 12.42 -13.63 27.15
N VAL A 196 11.83 -13.90 25.98
CA VAL A 196 10.83 -14.98 25.82
C VAL A 196 11.46 -16.36 26.02
N ALA A 197 12.71 -16.56 25.62
CA ALA A 197 13.45 -17.79 25.88
C ALA A 197 13.78 -17.95 27.38
N ALA A 198 14.26 -16.89 28.04
CA ALA A 198 14.60 -16.84 29.46
C ALA A 198 13.37 -17.00 30.37
N SER A 199 12.20 -16.48 29.98
CA SER A 199 10.94 -16.69 30.73
C SER A 199 10.55 -18.17 30.89
N ARG A 200 11.16 -19.08 30.11
CA ARG A 200 10.97 -20.53 30.25
C ARG A 200 11.98 -21.21 31.19
N SER A 201 13.10 -20.57 31.52
CA SER A 201 14.14 -21.13 32.40
C SER A 201 13.85 -20.95 33.90
N ARG A 202 12.74 -20.28 34.26
CA ARG A 202 12.36 -19.89 35.65
C ARG A 202 13.31 -18.88 36.33
N SER A 203 14.35 -18.39 35.66
CA SER A 203 15.24 -17.37 36.19
C SER A 203 14.63 -15.97 35.96
N PHE A 204 14.20 -15.33 37.05
CA PHE A 204 13.66 -13.97 37.03
C PHE A 204 14.72 -12.94 36.59
N PHE A 205 15.96 -13.11 37.04
CA PHE A 205 17.06 -12.18 36.77
C PHE A 205 17.44 -12.14 35.29
N ASP A 206 17.43 -13.27 34.59
CA ASP A 206 17.74 -13.32 33.16
C ASP A 206 16.67 -12.62 32.30
N ALA A 207 15.40 -12.72 32.71
CA ALA A 207 14.30 -12.05 32.03
C ALA A 207 14.29 -10.53 32.30
N ALA A 208 14.63 -10.11 33.52
CA ALA A 208 14.73 -8.71 33.90
C ALA A 208 15.90 -8.00 33.20
N ALA A 209 17.09 -8.63 33.16
CA ALA A 209 18.27 -8.08 32.47
C ALA A 209 18.02 -7.89 30.97
N MET A 210 17.26 -8.78 30.32
CA MET A 210 16.91 -8.66 28.89
C MET A 210 15.81 -7.63 28.63
N ALA A 211 14.87 -7.45 29.55
CA ALA A 211 13.91 -6.35 29.48
C ALA A 211 14.61 -4.99 29.60
N LEU A 212 15.61 -4.88 30.49
CA LEU A 212 16.47 -3.71 30.62
C LEU A 212 17.31 -3.44 29.37
N ALA A 213 17.89 -4.49 28.75
CA ALA A 213 18.63 -4.35 27.48
C ALA A 213 17.73 -3.90 26.31
N ALA A 214 16.50 -4.43 26.22
CA ALA A 214 15.51 -3.99 25.24
C ALA A 214 15.08 -2.53 25.47
N ALA A 215 14.91 -2.12 26.74
CA ALA A 215 14.58 -0.75 27.11
C ALA A 215 15.74 0.22 26.81
N ALA A 216 16.99 -0.18 27.06
CA ALA A 216 18.19 0.60 26.72
C ALA A 216 18.33 0.78 25.20
N GLY A 217 18.10 -0.28 24.40
CA GLY A 217 18.06 -0.20 22.94
C GLY A 217 16.97 0.74 22.42
N ALA A 218 15.78 0.72 23.04
CA ALA A 218 14.71 1.66 22.71
C ALA A 218 15.03 3.12 23.11
N GLY A 219 15.74 3.33 24.22
CA GLY A 219 16.23 4.64 24.65
C GLY A 219 17.27 5.24 23.70
N LEU A 220 18.20 4.42 23.19
CA LEU A 220 19.21 4.86 22.22
C LEU A 220 18.60 5.24 20.86
N VAL A 221 17.53 4.55 20.42
CA VAL A 221 16.74 4.96 19.23
C VAL A 221 16.10 6.34 19.43
N ALA A 222 15.76 6.70 20.67
CA ALA A 222 15.19 8.02 20.99
C ALA A 222 16.24 9.14 21.07
N VAL A 223 17.48 8.83 21.46
CA VAL A 223 18.57 9.82 21.62
C VAL A 223 19.23 10.18 20.28
N GLY A 224 19.22 9.31 19.28
CA GLY A 224 19.74 9.59 17.93
C GLY A 224 18.86 10.50 17.05
N SER A 225 17.80 11.11 17.61
CA SER A 225 16.96 12.10 16.93
C SER A 225 17.51 13.50 17.20
N PRO A 226 17.67 14.38 16.18
CA PRO A 226 18.21 15.72 16.39
C PRO A 226 17.42 16.49 17.46
N ALA A 227 18.15 17.31 18.23
CA ALA A 227 17.80 17.85 19.54
C ALA A 227 16.64 18.88 19.57
N ASP A 228 15.90 19.08 18.47
CA ASP A 228 14.71 19.94 18.47
C ASP A 228 13.49 19.19 19.01
N ARG A 229 13.47 19.14 20.35
CA ARG A 229 12.35 19.05 21.29
C ARG A 229 11.03 18.46 20.74
N THR A 230 10.96 17.15 20.65
CA THR A 230 9.88 16.35 21.27
C THR A 230 10.30 14.88 21.26
N VAL A 231 10.36 14.23 22.43
CA VAL A 231 10.45 12.76 22.48
C VAL A 231 9.20 12.22 21.77
N PRO A 232 9.33 11.44 20.69
CA PRO A 232 8.15 10.96 19.96
C PRO A 232 7.23 10.19 20.91
N ALA A 233 5.93 10.48 20.89
CA ALA A 233 4.92 9.90 21.79
C ALA A 233 4.86 8.35 21.73
N GLY A 234 5.51 7.71 20.76
CA GLY A 234 5.61 6.26 20.62
C GLY A 234 6.56 5.56 21.60
N THR A 235 7.56 6.23 22.17
CA THR A 235 8.56 5.61 23.06
C THR A 235 7.95 5.04 24.35
N PRO A 236 7.09 5.77 25.10
CA PRO A 236 6.40 5.20 26.26
C PRO A 236 5.40 4.08 25.88
N LEU A 237 4.80 4.13 24.69
CA LEU A 237 3.92 3.06 24.18
C LEU A 237 4.69 1.77 23.84
N LEU A 238 5.91 1.89 23.33
CA LEU A 238 6.82 0.77 23.07
C LEU A 238 7.27 0.10 24.37
N ALA A 239 7.67 0.89 25.37
CA ALA A 239 7.99 0.38 26.70
C ALA A 239 6.78 -0.29 27.36
N ALA A 240 5.60 0.32 27.29
CA ALA A 240 4.35 -0.24 27.81
C ALA A 240 3.92 -1.53 27.09
N GLY A 241 4.09 -1.62 25.77
CA GLY A 241 3.79 -2.81 24.97
C GLY A 241 4.68 -4.01 25.30
N VAL A 242 5.98 -3.77 25.50
CA VAL A 242 6.93 -4.80 25.93
C VAL A 242 6.65 -5.26 27.37
N LEU A 243 6.35 -4.33 28.28
CA LEU A 243 5.97 -4.65 29.67
C LEU A 243 4.66 -5.44 29.72
N ALA A 244 3.65 -5.04 28.94
CA ALA A 244 2.36 -5.73 28.85
C ALA A 244 2.50 -7.14 28.26
N ALA A 245 3.33 -7.32 27.24
CA ALA A 245 3.62 -8.64 26.68
C ALA A 245 4.33 -9.57 27.70
N ALA A 246 5.24 -9.02 28.50
CA ALA A 246 5.91 -9.75 29.58
C ALA A 246 4.92 -10.14 30.71
N LEU A 247 4.03 -9.22 31.11
CA LEU A 247 3.00 -9.46 32.13
C LEU A 247 1.94 -10.48 31.66
N VAL A 248 1.49 -10.42 30.42
CA VAL A 248 0.54 -11.38 29.82
C VAL A 248 1.16 -12.77 29.68
N ALA A 249 2.48 -12.87 29.48
CA ALA A 249 3.20 -14.14 29.46
C ALA A 249 3.34 -14.79 30.85
N TRP A 250 3.29 -14.00 31.93
CA TRP A 250 3.48 -14.44 33.33
C TRP A 250 2.25 -15.12 33.94
N GLU A 251 1.05 -14.68 33.60
CA GLU A 251 -0.20 -15.14 34.22
C GLU A 251 -0.55 -16.63 33.99
N PRO A 252 -0.27 -17.23 32.81
CA PRO A 252 -0.43 -18.67 32.59
C PRO A 252 0.56 -19.54 33.40
N ALA A 253 1.70 -19.00 33.84
CA ALA A 253 2.68 -19.70 34.67
C ALA A 253 2.20 -19.77 36.13
N ARG A 254 1.68 -18.65 36.66
CA ARG A 254 1.13 -18.55 38.02
C ARG A 254 -0.09 -19.48 38.22
N ARG A 255 -0.98 -19.56 37.22
CA ARG A 255 -2.17 -20.44 37.28
C ARG A 255 -1.84 -21.94 37.14
N ARG A 256 -0.72 -22.31 36.51
CA ARG A 256 -0.30 -23.72 36.38
C ARG A 256 0.33 -24.27 37.66
N ALA A 257 1.01 -23.44 38.45
CA ALA A 257 1.52 -23.81 39.77
C ALA A 257 0.36 -24.19 40.72
N GLY A 258 -0.72 -23.38 40.75
CA GLY A 258 -1.90 -23.68 41.58
C GLY A 258 -2.86 -24.75 41.04
N ALA A 259 -2.73 -25.17 39.78
CA ALA A 259 -3.59 -26.22 39.19
C ALA A 259 -2.95 -27.62 39.29
N LEU A 260 -1.62 -27.72 39.40
CA LEU A 260 -0.93 -28.99 39.62
C LEU A 260 -1.19 -29.51 41.04
N GLY A 261 -1.17 -28.63 42.05
CA GLY A 261 -1.49 -28.99 43.45
C GLY A 261 -2.91 -29.55 43.63
N ARG A 262 -3.89 -29.00 42.90
CA ARG A 262 -5.30 -29.48 42.97
C ARG A 262 -5.55 -30.80 42.25
N ARG A 263 -4.77 -31.12 41.22
CA ARG A 263 -4.91 -32.38 40.45
C ARG A 263 -4.29 -33.59 41.15
N VAL A 264 -3.27 -33.37 41.98
CA VAL A 264 -2.70 -34.44 42.82
C VAL A 264 -3.69 -34.83 43.93
N ALA A 265 -4.43 -33.87 44.49
CA ALA A 265 -5.46 -34.14 45.50
C ALA A 265 -6.72 -34.85 44.97
N THR A 266 -7.09 -34.69 43.69
CA THR A 266 -8.31 -35.30 43.12
C THR A 266 -8.09 -36.68 42.49
N LEU A 267 -6.84 -37.10 42.25
CA LEU A 267 -6.54 -38.42 41.70
C LEU A 267 -6.48 -39.53 42.76
N ALA A 268 -6.50 -39.20 44.05
CA ALA A 268 -6.50 -40.15 45.15
C ALA A 268 -7.91 -40.68 45.56
N ALA A 269 -9.00 -40.14 44.99
CA ALA A 269 -10.35 -40.35 45.53
C ALA A 269 -11.39 -40.91 44.52
N ARG A 270 -10.99 -41.68 43.51
CA ARG A 270 -11.96 -42.29 42.58
C ARG A 270 -11.99 -43.82 42.64
N PRO A 271 -13.07 -44.43 43.14
CA PRO A 271 -13.27 -45.87 43.06
C PRO A 271 -13.63 -46.30 41.63
N LEU A 272 -13.06 -47.42 41.22
CA LEU A 272 -13.25 -48.05 39.90
C LEU A 272 -14.55 -48.86 39.90
N GLY A 273 -15.61 -48.32 39.29
CA GLY A 273 -16.88 -49.02 39.03
C GLY A 273 -17.00 -49.54 37.58
N PRO A 274 -17.82 -50.58 37.31
CA PRO A 274 -17.72 -51.41 36.11
C PRO A 274 -18.29 -50.73 34.85
N VAL A 275 -17.41 -50.46 33.88
CA VAL A 275 -17.67 -49.72 32.63
C VAL A 275 -18.34 -50.57 31.52
N ARG A 276 -18.71 -51.83 31.78
CA ARG A 276 -19.02 -52.79 30.70
C ARG A 276 -20.42 -52.77 30.07
N ARG A 277 -21.40 -51.98 30.56
CA ARG A 277 -22.78 -51.98 30.01
C ARG A 277 -23.19 -50.80 29.11
N ARG A 278 -22.34 -49.78 28.90
CA ARG A 278 -22.68 -48.61 28.05
C ARG A 278 -22.25 -48.71 26.58
N ALA A 279 -21.45 -49.70 26.21
CA ALA A 279 -20.94 -49.85 24.84
C ALA A 279 -21.98 -50.43 23.85
N SER A 280 -22.98 -51.16 24.34
CA SER A 280 -23.98 -51.85 23.51
C SER A 280 -25.14 -50.94 23.09
N ALA A 281 -25.61 -50.03 23.95
CA ALA A 281 -26.67 -49.08 23.61
C ALA A 281 -26.21 -47.97 22.62
N ALA A 282 -24.91 -47.70 22.55
CA ALA A 282 -24.34 -46.70 21.64
C ALA A 282 -24.24 -47.21 20.18
N ARG A 283 -24.22 -48.53 19.94
CA ARG A 283 -24.16 -49.10 18.59
C ARG A 283 -25.52 -49.14 17.88
N ALA A 284 -26.63 -49.25 18.62
CA ALA A 284 -27.97 -49.30 18.02
C ALA A 284 -28.47 -47.93 17.52
N ARG A 285 -27.89 -46.80 17.98
CA ARG A 285 -28.23 -45.44 17.51
C ARG A 285 -27.42 -44.96 16.30
N ALA A 286 -26.53 -45.78 15.75
CA ALA A 286 -25.63 -45.39 14.66
C ALA A 286 -26.21 -45.54 13.24
N ALA A 287 -27.44 -46.08 13.09
CA ALA A 287 -28.03 -46.40 11.79
C ALA A 287 -29.00 -45.33 11.25
N THR A 288 -29.40 -44.34 12.05
CA THR A 288 -30.16 -43.20 11.53
C THR A 288 -29.15 -42.17 11.01
N PRO A 289 -29.17 -41.76 9.73
CA PRO A 289 -28.34 -40.66 9.26
C PRO A 289 -28.74 -39.42 10.06
N THR A 290 -27.95 -39.14 11.10
CA THR A 290 -28.20 -38.01 11.98
C THR A 290 -28.21 -36.79 11.07
N PRO A 291 -29.33 -36.04 10.97
CA PRO A 291 -29.38 -34.87 10.11
C PRO A 291 -28.17 -34.01 10.44
N VAL A 292 -27.38 -33.68 9.42
CA VAL A 292 -26.12 -32.94 9.56
C VAL A 292 -26.43 -31.65 10.32
N ARG A 293 -26.23 -31.67 11.63
CA ARG A 293 -26.50 -30.53 12.49
C ARG A 293 -25.51 -29.46 12.08
N VAL A 294 -26.02 -28.39 11.50
CA VAL A 294 -25.25 -27.17 11.26
C VAL A 294 -24.69 -26.74 12.61
N GLU A 295 -23.41 -26.98 12.84
CA GLU A 295 -22.78 -26.63 14.11
C GLU A 295 -23.02 -25.13 14.36
N PRO A 296 -23.63 -24.77 15.50
CA PRO A 296 -23.84 -23.38 15.85
C PRO A 296 -22.48 -22.69 15.82
N ARG A 297 -22.39 -21.62 15.02
CA ARG A 297 -21.11 -20.95 14.77
C ARG A 297 -20.49 -20.56 16.11
N PRO A 298 -19.21 -20.89 16.35
CA PRO A 298 -18.58 -20.66 17.63
C PRO A 298 -18.63 -19.15 17.94
N ARG A 299 -19.23 -18.81 19.09
CA ARG A 299 -19.09 -17.47 19.67
C ARG A 299 -17.59 -17.24 19.92
N LEU A 300 -17.11 -16.01 19.68
CA LEU A 300 -15.74 -15.65 20.02
C LEU A 300 -15.52 -15.93 21.51
N ASP A 301 -14.57 -16.82 21.81
CA ASP A 301 -14.12 -17.02 23.18
C ASP A 301 -13.42 -15.75 23.69
N ARG A 302 -13.24 -15.63 25.01
CA ARG A 302 -12.64 -14.43 25.62
C ARG A 302 -11.28 -14.07 25.01
N ARG A 303 -10.47 -15.08 24.65
CA ARG A 303 -9.16 -14.86 24.05
C ARG A 303 -9.26 -14.30 22.64
N SER A 304 -10.16 -14.84 21.82
CA SER A 304 -10.38 -14.35 20.46
C SER A 304 -10.94 -12.94 20.46
N ARG A 305 -11.75 -12.57 21.47
CA ARG A 305 -12.18 -11.17 21.66
C ARG A 305 -11.01 -10.24 22.01
N LEU A 306 -10.12 -10.65 22.90
CA LEU A 306 -8.91 -9.87 23.22
C LEU A 306 -8.00 -9.69 22.01
N VAL A 307 -7.80 -10.75 21.22
CA VAL A 307 -7.00 -10.68 19.99
C VAL A 307 -7.67 -9.77 18.96
N ALA A 308 -8.99 -9.90 18.75
CA ALA A 308 -9.73 -9.01 17.85
C ALA A 308 -9.66 -7.54 18.32
N GLY A 309 -9.79 -7.30 19.63
CA GLY A 309 -9.61 -5.97 20.22
C GLY A 309 -8.21 -5.41 20.00
N ALA A 310 -7.17 -6.20 20.20
CA ALA A 310 -5.79 -5.79 19.93
C ALA A 310 -5.55 -5.48 18.45
N MET A 311 -6.08 -6.29 17.54
CA MET A 311 -6.00 -6.04 16.09
C MET A 311 -6.77 -4.77 15.68
N ALA A 312 -7.93 -4.54 16.28
CA ALA A 312 -8.73 -3.34 16.05
C ALA A 312 -8.03 -2.08 16.55
N MET A 313 -7.49 -2.10 17.77
CA MET A 313 -6.69 -0.99 18.31
C MET A 313 -5.41 -0.77 17.51
N GLY A 314 -4.70 -1.83 17.12
CA GLY A 314 -3.49 -1.72 16.31
C GLY A 314 -3.75 -1.07 14.95
N SER A 315 -4.79 -1.51 14.23
CA SER A 315 -5.18 -0.90 12.96
C SER A 315 -5.60 0.57 13.11
N ALA A 316 -6.40 0.91 14.13
CA ALA A 316 -6.78 2.29 14.40
C ALA A 316 -5.57 3.17 14.77
N ALA A 317 -4.65 2.66 15.61
CA ALA A 317 -3.44 3.37 15.98
C ALA A 317 -2.53 3.60 14.77
N PHE A 318 -2.36 2.60 13.88
CA PHE A 318 -1.57 2.73 12.67
C PHE A 318 -2.11 3.85 11.76
N VAL A 319 -3.38 3.75 11.37
CA VAL A 319 -3.99 4.73 10.46
C VAL A 319 -4.10 6.11 11.12
N GLY A 320 -4.52 6.16 12.38
CA GLY A 320 -4.64 7.40 13.14
C GLY A 320 -3.30 8.10 13.35
N SER A 321 -2.20 7.35 13.55
CA SER A 321 -0.86 7.93 13.65
C SER A 321 -0.39 8.59 12.36
N GLY A 322 -0.73 8.01 11.20
CA GLY A 322 -0.44 8.61 9.89
C GLY A 322 -1.23 9.90 9.67
N ALA A 323 -2.52 9.90 9.98
CA ALA A 323 -3.35 11.11 9.88
C ALA A 323 -2.92 12.21 10.87
N TRP A 324 -2.57 11.83 12.10
CA TRP A 324 -2.03 12.76 13.10
C TRP A 324 -0.70 13.37 12.66
N TRP A 325 0.20 12.56 12.11
CA TRP A 325 1.45 13.03 11.54
C TRP A 325 1.18 14.02 10.39
N ALA A 326 0.31 13.65 9.43
CA ALA A 326 -0.06 14.51 8.30
C ALA A 326 -0.62 15.86 8.77
N HIS A 327 -1.51 15.85 9.76
CA HIS A 327 -2.00 17.08 10.37
C HIS A 327 -0.87 17.93 10.98
N ARG A 328 0.02 17.31 11.76
CA ARG A 328 1.15 17.98 12.44
C ARG A 328 2.14 18.63 11.47
N VAL A 329 2.33 18.06 10.29
CA VAL A 329 3.20 18.63 9.24
C VAL A 329 2.48 19.65 8.35
N GLY A 330 1.23 20.00 8.68
CA GLY A 330 0.46 21.02 7.94
C GLY A 330 -0.04 20.53 6.58
N TRP A 331 -0.16 19.22 6.37
CA TRP A 331 -0.63 18.65 5.12
C TRP A 331 -2.04 19.17 4.76
N GLN A 332 -2.25 19.57 3.51
CA GLN A 332 -3.54 19.96 2.97
C GLN A 332 -3.89 19.07 1.75
N PRO A 333 -5.18 18.77 1.51
CA PRO A 333 -5.57 18.14 0.26
C PRO A 333 -5.33 19.10 -0.90
N THR A 334 -4.74 18.59 -1.98
CA THR A 334 -4.36 19.35 -3.17
C THR A 334 -4.86 18.66 -4.44
N GLY A 335 -5.03 19.42 -5.52
CA GLY A 335 -5.51 18.91 -6.81
C GLY A 335 -6.81 18.11 -6.66
N HIS A 336 -6.84 16.90 -7.21
CA HIS A 336 -8.00 16.00 -7.14
C HIS A 336 -8.50 15.76 -5.71
N SER A 337 -7.63 15.68 -4.70
CA SER A 337 -8.08 15.52 -3.30
C SER A 337 -8.87 16.74 -2.81
N ALA A 338 -8.41 17.95 -3.16
CA ALA A 338 -9.13 19.17 -2.83
C ALA A 338 -10.49 19.21 -3.51
N THR A 339 -10.53 18.83 -4.80
CA THR A 339 -11.79 18.72 -5.56
C THR A 339 -12.74 17.71 -4.92
N VAL A 340 -12.26 16.52 -4.51
CA VAL A 340 -13.10 15.53 -3.81
C VAL A 340 -13.68 16.14 -2.54
N MET A 341 -12.90 16.91 -1.77
CA MET A 341 -13.43 17.59 -0.58
C MET A 341 -14.50 18.64 -0.93
N ALA A 342 -14.27 19.49 -1.93
CA ALA A 342 -15.27 20.47 -2.38
C ALA A 342 -16.57 19.80 -2.86
N ARG A 343 -16.46 18.73 -3.65
CA ARG A 343 -17.64 17.97 -4.09
C ARG A 343 -18.34 17.22 -2.95
N SER A 344 -17.59 16.79 -1.93
CA SER A 344 -18.16 16.24 -0.71
C SER A 344 -18.93 17.30 0.09
N TYR A 345 -18.43 18.54 0.13
CA TYR A 345 -19.12 19.66 0.76
C TYR A 345 -20.45 19.97 0.07
N ASP A 346 -20.50 19.85 -1.26
CA ASP A 346 -21.69 20.09 -2.08
C ASP A 346 -22.82 19.07 -1.89
N VAL A 347 -22.57 17.91 -1.29
CA VAL A 347 -23.58 16.85 -1.12
C VAL A 347 -24.76 17.36 -0.30
N GLY A 348 -25.94 17.46 -0.92
CA GLY A 348 -27.16 17.95 -0.27
C GLY A 348 -27.31 19.47 -0.33
N THR A 349 -26.41 20.16 -1.04
CA THR A 349 -26.65 21.51 -1.54
C THR A 349 -27.33 21.42 -2.90
N ALA A 350 -27.59 22.56 -3.52
CA ALA A 350 -28.13 22.56 -4.86
C ALA A 350 -27.07 22.14 -5.91
N ASP A 351 -25.76 22.11 -5.57
CA ASP A 351 -24.65 21.64 -6.43
C ASP A 351 -24.32 20.15 -6.22
N HIS A 352 -25.25 19.40 -5.61
CA HIS A 352 -25.07 17.99 -5.27
C HIS A 352 -24.53 17.17 -6.47
N PRO A 353 -23.39 16.47 -6.30
CA PRO A 353 -22.80 15.67 -7.37
C PRO A 353 -23.64 14.43 -7.65
N LEU A 354 -23.99 14.17 -8.91
CA LEU A 354 -24.63 12.91 -9.32
C LEU A 354 -23.67 11.89 -9.96
N VAL A 355 -22.44 12.34 -10.26
CA VAL A 355 -21.36 11.55 -10.87
C VAL A 355 -20.07 11.72 -10.07
N GLY A 356 -19.10 10.85 -10.30
CA GLY A 356 -17.79 10.91 -9.65
C GLY A 356 -16.85 11.98 -10.24
N MET A 357 -15.55 11.87 -9.93
CA MET A 357 -14.50 12.71 -10.51
C MET A 357 -14.36 12.50 -12.02
N ILE A 358 -13.79 13.46 -12.75
CA ILE A 358 -13.44 13.29 -14.17
C ILE A 358 -12.52 12.07 -14.36
N THR A 359 -12.73 11.29 -15.42
CA THR A 359 -11.91 10.12 -15.75
C THR A 359 -10.85 10.46 -16.78
N SER A 360 -9.69 9.82 -16.67
CA SER A 360 -8.61 9.88 -17.66
C SER A 360 -8.74 8.86 -18.79
N LEU A 361 -9.89 8.17 -18.90
CA LEU A 361 -10.11 7.10 -19.89
C LEU A 361 -10.34 7.63 -21.32
N GLY A 362 -10.34 8.94 -21.54
CA GLY A 362 -10.66 9.54 -22.83
C GLY A 362 -9.92 10.85 -23.09
N ASN A 363 -9.45 11.04 -24.32
CA ASN A 363 -8.85 12.30 -24.79
C ASN A 363 -9.88 13.26 -25.42
N ARG A 364 -11.13 12.79 -25.62
CA ARG A 364 -12.17 13.49 -26.39
C ARG A 364 -13.37 13.96 -25.57
N GLY A 365 -13.55 13.46 -24.35
CA GLY A 365 -14.73 13.74 -23.55
C GLY A 365 -14.42 13.96 -22.07
N PHE A 366 -15.14 14.92 -21.49
CA PHE A 366 -15.18 15.19 -20.06
C PHE A 366 -15.98 14.12 -19.29
N ALA A 367 -15.78 12.84 -19.61
CA ALA A 367 -16.43 11.75 -18.92
C ALA A 367 -16.03 11.76 -17.44
N SER A 368 -16.98 11.44 -16.57
CA SER A 368 -16.76 11.30 -15.14
C SER A 368 -16.88 9.85 -14.71
N HIS A 369 -16.30 9.48 -13.58
CA HIS A 369 -16.51 8.17 -12.99
C HIS A 369 -17.98 7.97 -12.62
N PRO A 370 -18.46 6.72 -12.55
CA PRO A 370 -19.89 6.44 -12.61
C PRO A 370 -20.73 7.09 -11.53
N GLY A 371 -20.20 7.34 -10.32
CA GLY A 371 -21.04 7.85 -9.24
C GLY A 371 -20.35 8.56 -8.08
N PRO A 372 -21.14 9.23 -7.25
CA PRO A 372 -20.67 10.18 -6.24
C PRO A 372 -20.53 9.56 -4.84
N LEU A 373 -20.63 8.23 -4.69
CA LEU A 373 -20.68 7.58 -3.37
C LEU A 373 -19.47 7.91 -2.46
N LEU A 374 -18.32 8.24 -3.06
CA LEU A 374 -17.16 8.76 -2.33
C LEU A 374 -17.47 10.12 -1.67
N PHE A 375 -18.12 11.02 -2.40
CA PHE A 375 -18.51 12.33 -1.91
C PHE A 375 -19.55 12.19 -0.79
N ASP A 376 -20.54 11.31 -0.97
CA ASP A 376 -21.55 11.03 0.06
C ASP A 376 -20.93 10.52 1.37
N LEU A 377 -19.92 9.65 1.26
CA LEU A 377 -19.20 9.09 2.41
C LEU A 377 -18.45 10.17 3.19
N LEU A 378 -17.83 11.13 2.49
CA LEU A 378 -16.97 12.15 3.08
C LEU A 378 -17.72 13.42 3.48
N ALA A 379 -18.88 13.68 2.89
CA ALA A 379 -19.71 14.86 3.13
C ALA A 379 -19.89 15.25 4.61
N PRO A 380 -20.33 14.35 5.52
CA PRO A 380 -20.53 14.74 6.91
C PRO A 380 -19.22 15.15 7.60
N LEU A 381 -18.08 14.59 7.18
CA LEU A 381 -16.79 14.85 7.78
C LEU A 381 -16.17 16.15 7.25
N VAL A 382 -16.31 16.41 5.95
CA VAL A 382 -15.88 17.69 5.34
C VAL A 382 -16.69 18.87 5.90
N ARG A 383 -17.99 18.69 6.12
CA ARG A 383 -18.81 19.74 6.75
C ARG A 383 -18.46 19.98 8.22
N ALA A 384 -18.13 18.92 8.96
CA ALA A 384 -17.82 19.03 10.38
C ALA A 384 -16.39 19.56 10.64
N PHE A 385 -15.43 19.22 9.79
CA PHE A 385 -14.01 19.45 10.05
C PHE A 385 -13.29 20.27 8.95
N GLY A 386 -14.05 20.85 8.00
CA GLY A 386 -13.50 21.53 6.84
C GLY A 386 -12.81 20.59 5.86
N ILE A 387 -12.14 21.17 4.86
CA ILE A 387 -11.42 20.43 3.81
C ILE A 387 -10.34 19.51 4.41
N GLN A 388 -9.41 20.07 5.18
CA GLN A 388 -8.27 19.34 5.74
C GLN A 388 -8.70 18.26 6.72
N GLY A 389 -9.45 18.65 7.75
CA GLY A 389 -9.88 17.75 8.80
C GLY A 389 -10.84 16.69 8.27
N GLY A 390 -11.72 17.07 7.34
CA GLY A 390 -12.63 16.14 6.66
C GLY A 390 -11.90 15.07 5.86
N ALA A 391 -10.88 15.46 5.09
CA ALA A 391 -10.03 14.52 4.36
C ALA A 391 -9.33 13.53 5.30
N LEU A 392 -8.68 14.02 6.35
CA LEU A 392 -7.92 13.20 7.29
C LEU A 392 -8.82 12.26 8.11
N VAL A 393 -9.89 12.79 8.70
CA VAL A 393 -10.84 11.99 9.51
C VAL A 393 -11.58 11.01 8.62
N GLY A 394 -12.00 11.42 7.42
CA GLY A 394 -12.64 10.55 6.44
C GLY A 394 -11.74 9.42 5.94
N GLY A 395 -10.48 9.75 5.64
CA GLY A 395 -9.41 8.80 5.35
C GLY A 395 -9.29 7.73 6.44
N VAL A 396 -9.19 8.17 7.70
CA VAL A 396 -9.07 7.27 8.86
C VAL A 396 -10.29 6.37 8.99
N VAL A 397 -11.50 6.94 8.98
CA VAL A 397 -12.75 6.20 9.17
C VAL A 397 -12.92 5.16 8.06
N ALA A 398 -12.71 5.54 6.79
CA ALA A 398 -12.84 4.63 5.66
C ALA A 398 -11.81 3.50 5.70
N ALA A 399 -10.52 3.82 5.92
CA ALA A 399 -9.45 2.83 5.96
C ALA A 399 -9.61 1.83 7.12
N VAL A 400 -9.90 2.33 8.33
CA VAL A 400 -10.12 1.48 9.52
C VAL A 400 -11.36 0.60 9.33
N THR A 401 -12.45 1.14 8.80
CA THR A 401 -13.67 0.38 8.52
C THR A 401 -13.39 -0.75 7.53
N CYS A 402 -12.73 -0.44 6.40
CA CYS A 402 -12.33 -1.45 5.41
C CYS A 402 -11.46 -2.55 6.06
N TRP A 403 -10.44 -2.17 6.83
CA TRP A 403 -9.55 -3.11 7.50
C TRP A 403 -10.30 -4.03 8.49
N TRP A 404 -11.19 -3.46 9.30
CA TRP A 404 -12.00 -4.23 10.25
C TRP A 404 -12.97 -5.18 9.55
N VAL A 405 -13.66 -4.71 8.51
CA VAL A 405 -14.58 -5.52 7.71
C VAL A 405 -13.84 -6.65 6.99
N ALA A 406 -12.66 -6.40 6.41
CA ALA A 406 -11.84 -7.42 5.76
C ALA A 406 -11.40 -8.49 6.77
N THR A 407 -10.90 -8.07 7.92
CA THR A 407 -10.48 -8.97 9.01
C THR A 407 -11.64 -9.82 9.51
N TRP A 408 -12.80 -9.18 9.76
CA TRP A 408 -14.02 -9.85 10.16
C TRP A 408 -14.48 -10.85 9.09
N ALA A 409 -14.58 -10.44 7.84
CA ALA A 409 -15.02 -11.29 6.73
C ALA A 409 -14.09 -12.51 6.57
N ALA A 410 -12.77 -12.31 6.61
CA ALA A 410 -11.81 -13.42 6.56
C ALA A 410 -11.94 -14.35 7.77
N TRP A 411 -12.16 -13.81 8.99
CA TRP A 411 -12.48 -14.63 10.16
C TRP A 411 -13.73 -15.48 9.94
N ARG A 412 -14.77 -14.90 9.34
CA ARG A 412 -16.02 -15.60 9.04
C ARG A 412 -15.85 -16.69 7.98
N ALA A 413 -14.99 -16.47 6.99
CA ALA A 413 -14.77 -17.41 5.88
C ALA A 413 -13.79 -18.53 6.25
N GLY A 414 -12.71 -18.18 6.96
CA GLY A 414 -11.53 -19.02 7.13
C GLY A 414 -11.06 -19.20 8.57
N GLY A 415 -11.70 -18.56 9.56
CA GLY A 415 -11.30 -18.60 10.96
C GLY A 415 -10.13 -17.67 11.29
N ALA A 416 -9.54 -17.85 12.47
CA ALA A 416 -8.53 -16.92 13.01
C ALA A 416 -7.28 -16.75 12.13
N ILE A 417 -6.84 -17.81 11.44
CA ILE A 417 -5.67 -17.71 10.57
C ILE A 417 -5.96 -16.79 9.38
N ALA A 418 -7.09 -16.98 8.70
CA ALA A 418 -7.49 -16.09 7.60
C ALA A 418 -7.68 -14.64 8.07
N ALA A 419 -8.19 -14.44 9.28
CA ALA A 419 -8.30 -13.12 9.89
C ALA A 419 -6.94 -12.42 10.05
N VAL A 420 -5.94 -13.13 10.57
CA VAL A 420 -4.57 -12.59 10.73
C VAL A 420 -3.95 -12.30 9.37
N VAL A 421 -4.09 -13.21 8.39
CA VAL A 421 -3.56 -12.97 7.03
C VAL A 421 -4.24 -11.75 6.41
N ALA A 422 -5.56 -11.61 6.51
CA ALA A 422 -6.29 -10.45 6.00
C ALA A 422 -5.85 -9.16 6.69
N TRP A 423 -5.65 -9.20 8.01
CA TRP A 423 -5.20 -8.04 8.77
C TRP A 423 -3.80 -7.58 8.35
N VAL A 424 -2.86 -8.51 8.13
CA VAL A 424 -1.53 -8.19 7.60
C VAL A 424 -1.62 -7.70 6.16
N THR A 425 -2.44 -8.33 5.31
CA THR A 425 -2.64 -7.87 3.93
C THR A 425 -3.23 -6.47 3.89
N SER A 426 -4.22 -6.14 4.72
CA SER A 426 -4.76 -4.78 4.83
C SER A 426 -3.69 -3.77 5.28
N ALA A 427 -2.82 -4.14 6.22
CA ALA A 427 -1.68 -3.31 6.58
C ALA A 427 -0.76 -3.07 5.38
N LEU A 428 -0.47 -4.10 4.58
CA LEU A 428 0.35 -3.99 3.36
C LEU A 428 -0.33 -3.15 2.28
N VAL A 429 -1.64 -3.34 2.08
CA VAL A 429 -2.44 -2.50 1.18
C VAL A 429 -2.29 -1.05 1.60
N LEU A 430 -2.46 -0.72 2.88
CA LEU A 430 -2.31 0.64 3.38
C LEU A 430 -0.85 1.11 3.43
N GLN A 431 0.13 0.23 3.56
CA GLN A 431 1.53 0.63 3.55
C GLN A 431 1.94 1.05 2.13
N ILE A 432 1.66 0.19 1.17
CA ILE A 432 2.07 0.33 -0.22
C ILE A 432 1.19 1.37 -0.92
N ALA A 433 -0.12 1.32 -0.66
CA ALA A 433 -1.09 2.21 -1.25
C ALA A 433 -1.49 3.38 -0.34
N ALA A 434 -0.92 3.55 0.86
CA ALA A 434 -1.45 4.57 1.78
C ALA A 434 -0.52 5.22 2.83
N LEU A 435 0.77 4.91 2.98
CA LEU A 435 1.57 5.75 3.91
C LEU A 435 1.63 7.22 3.48
N GLY A 436 1.42 7.51 2.19
CA GLY A 436 1.11 8.86 1.72
C GLY A 436 -0.35 9.19 1.47
N MET A 437 -1.23 8.20 1.52
CA MET A 437 -2.59 8.30 0.99
C MET A 437 -3.68 8.16 2.05
N VAL A 438 -3.34 7.85 3.31
CA VAL A 438 -4.23 8.15 4.46
C VAL A 438 -4.45 9.67 4.54
N ALA A 439 -3.43 10.46 4.18
CA ALA A 439 -3.56 11.89 3.98
C ALA A 439 -4.32 12.18 2.68
N ASP A 440 -3.86 11.63 1.56
CA ASP A 440 -4.43 11.93 0.23
C ASP A 440 -5.75 11.21 -0.06
N ALA A 441 -6.86 11.67 0.52
CA ALA A 441 -8.22 11.13 0.36
C ALA A 441 -8.85 11.38 -1.04
N ASN A 442 -8.12 11.02 -2.10
CA ASN A 442 -8.60 11.06 -3.48
C ASN A 442 -9.44 9.82 -3.86
N ASN A 443 -9.98 9.84 -5.08
CA ASN A 443 -10.87 8.80 -5.60
C ASN A 443 -10.19 7.45 -5.87
N VAL A 444 -8.89 7.44 -6.13
CA VAL A 444 -8.09 6.21 -6.34
C VAL A 444 -7.65 5.61 -5.01
N SER A 445 -7.13 6.43 -4.11
CA SER A 445 -6.53 6.03 -2.85
C SER A 445 -7.51 5.40 -1.87
N LEU A 446 -8.64 6.07 -1.65
CA LEU A 446 -9.60 5.70 -0.62
C LEU A 446 -10.33 4.41 -1.01
N THR A 447 -10.38 4.12 -2.31
CA THR A 447 -11.09 2.97 -2.84
C THR A 447 -10.25 1.71 -2.94
N VAL A 448 -8.92 1.80 -2.85
CA VAL A 448 -8.02 0.64 -2.80
C VAL A 448 -8.32 -0.28 -1.61
N PRO A 449 -8.41 0.21 -0.35
CA PRO A 449 -8.83 -0.63 0.78
C PRO A 449 -10.24 -1.20 0.60
N ALA A 450 -11.16 -0.42 0.02
CA ALA A 450 -12.53 -0.87 -0.25
C ALA A 450 -12.54 -2.03 -1.26
N MET A 451 -11.67 -1.98 -2.28
CA MET A 451 -11.54 -3.00 -3.31
C MET A 451 -11.12 -4.35 -2.71
N PHE A 452 -10.03 -4.38 -1.93
CA PHE A 452 -9.60 -5.61 -1.23
C PHE A 452 -10.69 -6.12 -0.29
N THR A 453 -11.29 -5.21 0.48
CA THR A 453 -12.32 -5.57 1.45
C THR A 453 -13.57 -6.17 0.79
N ALA A 454 -13.97 -5.65 -0.37
CA ALA A 454 -15.10 -6.17 -1.15
C ALA A 454 -14.87 -7.63 -1.57
N VAL A 455 -13.65 -7.97 -2.00
CA VAL A 455 -13.29 -9.36 -2.38
C VAL A 455 -13.33 -10.30 -1.17
N VAL A 456 -12.79 -9.86 -0.03
CA VAL A 456 -12.80 -10.67 1.20
C VAL A 456 -14.22 -10.83 1.76
N ALA A 457 -15.05 -9.78 1.68
CA ALA A 457 -16.46 -9.82 2.04
C ALA A 457 -17.26 -10.76 1.12
N ALA A 458 -16.99 -10.73 -0.19
CA ALA A 458 -17.55 -11.68 -1.15
C ALA A 458 -17.17 -13.13 -0.79
N TRP A 459 -15.93 -13.37 -0.35
CA TRP A 459 -15.50 -14.69 0.11
C TRP A 459 -16.27 -15.16 1.36
N ALA A 460 -16.50 -14.27 2.33
CA ALA A 460 -17.32 -14.56 3.50
C ALA A 460 -18.79 -14.85 3.13
N ALA A 461 -19.34 -14.15 2.14
CA ALA A 461 -20.69 -14.40 1.64
C ALA A 461 -20.80 -15.80 0.99
N CYS A 462 -19.82 -16.16 0.15
CA CYS A 462 -19.75 -17.47 -0.51
C CYS A 462 -19.57 -18.65 0.46
N THR A 463 -19.10 -18.39 1.68
CA THR A 463 -18.89 -19.42 2.73
C THR A 463 -20.04 -19.47 3.74
N GLY A 464 -21.17 -18.84 3.42
CA GLY A 464 -22.42 -18.91 4.18
C GLY A 464 -22.64 -17.74 5.15
N THR A 465 -21.74 -16.76 5.23
CA THR A 465 -22.00 -15.50 5.95
C THR A 465 -22.68 -14.53 5.00
N TRP A 466 -23.91 -14.85 4.59
CA TRP A 466 -24.60 -14.16 3.49
C TRP A 466 -24.72 -12.64 3.66
N ARG A 467 -24.83 -12.13 4.90
CA ARG A 467 -24.85 -10.68 5.18
C ARG A 467 -23.54 -9.96 4.85
N ALA A 468 -22.41 -10.69 4.73
CA ALA A 468 -21.17 -10.10 4.24
C ALA A 468 -21.29 -9.62 2.79
N TRP A 469 -22.29 -10.11 2.04
CA TRP A 469 -22.58 -9.59 0.70
C TRP A 469 -22.98 -8.11 0.72
N TRP A 470 -23.59 -7.62 1.80
CA TRP A 470 -23.90 -6.18 1.94
C TRP A 470 -22.62 -5.35 1.88
N TRP A 471 -21.58 -5.75 2.61
CA TRP A 471 -20.29 -5.09 2.58
C TRP A 471 -19.59 -5.22 1.23
N ALA A 472 -19.65 -6.40 0.61
CA ALA A 472 -19.12 -6.59 -0.73
C ALA A 472 -19.77 -5.65 -1.74
N LEU A 473 -21.09 -5.46 -1.64
CA LEU A 473 -21.86 -4.61 -2.53
C LEU A 473 -21.59 -3.13 -2.29
N VAL A 474 -21.62 -2.65 -1.04
CA VAL A 474 -21.34 -1.23 -0.71
C VAL A 474 -19.92 -0.85 -1.11
N LEU A 475 -18.93 -1.62 -0.66
CA LEU A 475 -17.52 -1.29 -0.88
C LEU A 475 -17.08 -1.55 -2.32
N GLY A 476 -17.67 -2.56 -2.97
CA GLY A 476 -17.48 -2.79 -4.41
C GLY A 476 -18.11 -1.68 -5.26
N SER A 477 -19.28 -1.17 -4.87
CA SER A 477 -19.91 -0.03 -5.56
C SER A 477 -19.13 1.26 -5.33
N LEU A 478 -18.63 1.51 -4.11
CA LEU A 478 -17.73 2.64 -3.82
C LEU A 478 -16.50 2.61 -4.73
N ALA A 479 -15.85 1.45 -4.83
CA ALA A 479 -14.69 1.28 -5.70
C ALA A 479 -15.04 1.52 -7.18
N ALA A 480 -16.12 0.91 -7.68
CA ALA A 480 -16.55 1.04 -9.07
C ALA A 480 -16.99 2.46 -9.45
N GLN A 481 -17.64 3.18 -8.54
CA GLN A 481 -18.16 4.52 -8.79
C GLN A 481 -17.09 5.61 -8.68
N ALA A 482 -16.11 5.45 -7.79
CA ALA A 482 -15.06 6.45 -7.61
C ALA A 482 -13.96 6.35 -8.68
N TYR A 483 -13.66 5.14 -9.15
CA TYR A 483 -12.62 4.90 -10.15
C TYR A 483 -12.94 3.66 -10.98
N LEU A 484 -13.28 3.84 -12.26
CA LEU A 484 -13.82 2.77 -13.11
C LEU A 484 -12.90 1.53 -13.22
N PRO A 485 -11.56 1.68 -13.34
CA PRO A 485 -10.63 0.54 -13.30
C PRO A 485 -10.82 -0.38 -12.08
N HIS A 486 -11.12 0.18 -10.90
CA HIS A 486 -11.41 -0.62 -9.71
C HIS A 486 -12.71 -1.43 -9.85
N GLY A 487 -13.69 -0.88 -10.57
CA GLY A 487 -14.95 -1.54 -10.86
C GLY A 487 -14.77 -2.87 -11.59
N LEU A 488 -13.90 -2.91 -12.60
CA LEU A 488 -13.62 -4.13 -13.38
C LEU A 488 -13.07 -5.27 -12.51
N ILE A 489 -12.33 -4.93 -11.45
CA ILE A 489 -11.72 -5.90 -10.54
C ILE A 489 -12.73 -6.48 -9.53
N VAL A 490 -13.66 -5.65 -9.02
CA VAL A 490 -14.61 -6.08 -7.97
C VAL A 490 -15.94 -6.60 -8.52
N LEU A 491 -16.30 -6.25 -9.75
CA LEU A 491 -17.58 -6.63 -10.35
C LEU A 491 -17.78 -8.16 -10.34
N GLY A 492 -16.80 -8.91 -10.85
CA GLY A 492 -16.84 -10.37 -10.86
C GLY A 492 -17.05 -10.98 -9.46
N PRO A 493 -16.20 -10.67 -8.46
CA PRO A 493 -16.37 -11.11 -7.08
C PRO A 493 -17.74 -10.78 -6.46
N VAL A 494 -18.24 -9.56 -6.65
CA VAL A 494 -19.51 -9.10 -6.07
C VAL A 494 -20.70 -9.83 -6.71
N LEU A 495 -20.72 -9.97 -8.04
CA LEU A 495 -21.77 -10.69 -8.75
C LEU A 495 -21.76 -12.19 -8.44
N TRP A 496 -20.58 -12.82 -8.40
CA TRP A 496 -20.45 -14.23 -8.05
C TRP A 496 -20.99 -14.51 -6.65
N SER A 497 -20.61 -13.69 -5.67
CA SER A 497 -21.10 -13.87 -4.30
C SER A 497 -22.61 -13.63 -4.18
N GLY A 498 -23.16 -12.65 -4.91
CA GLY A 498 -24.60 -12.42 -5.01
C GLY A 498 -25.35 -13.63 -5.58
N TRP A 499 -24.80 -14.26 -6.63
CA TRP A 499 -25.35 -15.50 -7.21
C TRP A 499 -25.31 -16.66 -6.20
N VAL A 500 -24.20 -16.84 -5.47
CA VAL A 500 -24.09 -17.88 -4.42
C VAL A 500 -25.12 -17.66 -3.31
N VAL A 501 -25.31 -16.41 -2.86
CA VAL A 501 -26.34 -16.04 -1.86
C VAL A 501 -27.75 -16.33 -2.42
N ALA A 502 -27.99 -15.99 -3.68
CA ALA A 502 -29.27 -16.23 -4.36
C ALA A 502 -29.57 -17.73 -4.55
N ARG A 503 -28.56 -18.57 -4.74
CA ARG A 503 -28.73 -20.03 -4.80
C ARG A 503 -28.95 -20.63 -3.41
N ALA A 504 -28.22 -20.16 -2.40
CA ALA A 504 -28.38 -20.59 -1.02
C ALA A 504 -29.79 -20.31 -0.47
N ARG A 505 -30.51 -19.31 -1.00
CA ARG A 505 -31.89 -19.04 -0.59
C ARG A 505 -32.89 -20.15 -0.99
N LYS A 506 -32.58 -20.93 -2.04
CA LYS A 506 -33.43 -22.00 -2.59
C LYS A 506 -32.99 -23.40 -2.17
N ALA A 507 -31.68 -23.60 -1.97
CA ALA A 507 -31.07 -24.92 -1.83
C ALA A 507 -30.80 -25.34 -0.37
N GLN A 508 -31.48 -24.76 0.62
CA GLN A 508 -31.22 -25.05 2.04
C GLN A 508 -32.40 -25.81 2.66
N ASP A 509 -32.11 -27.01 3.18
CA ASP A 509 -33.09 -27.84 3.86
C ASP A 509 -33.55 -27.22 5.19
N ASP A 510 -32.67 -26.43 5.84
CA ASP A 510 -33.01 -25.70 7.07
C ASP A 510 -33.76 -24.39 6.75
N PRO A 511 -35.05 -24.27 7.14
CA PRO A 511 -35.85 -23.08 6.88
C PRO A 511 -35.27 -21.79 7.49
N ALA A 512 -34.57 -21.89 8.63
CA ALA A 512 -33.98 -20.73 9.30
C ALA A 512 -32.79 -20.17 8.51
N SER A 513 -31.95 -21.07 7.97
CA SER A 513 -30.86 -20.73 7.05
C SER A 513 -31.37 -20.15 5.74
N ALA A 514 -32.41 -20.75 5.14
CA ALA A 514 -33.06 -20.21 3.95
C ALA A 514 -33.64 -18.80 4.20
N ARG A 515 -34.31 -18.56 5.34
CA ARG A 515 -34.82 -17.23 5.73
C ARG A 515 -33.70 -16.19 5.83
N ARG A 516 -32.57 -16.53 6.46
CA ARG A 516 -31.42 -15.63 6.59
C ARG A 516 -30.78 -15.30 5.25
N ALA A 517 -30.63 -16.29 4.35
CA ALA A 517 -30.13 -16.06 2.99
C ALA A 517 -31.10 -15.19 2.17
N ARG A 518 -32.42 -15.44 2.25
CA ARG A 518 -33.45 -14.60 1.62
C ARG A 518 -33.40 -13.16 2.11
N SER A 519 -33.29 -12.95 3.43
CA SER A 519 -33.15 -11.61 4.03
C SER A 519 -31.87 -10.92 3.55
N ALA A 520 -30.72 -11.60 3.58
CA ALA A 520 -29.47 -11.03 3.10
C ALA A 520 -29.56 -10.63 1.61
N TRP A 521 -30.19 -11.47 0.78
CA TRP A 521 -30.41 -11.19 -0.63
C TRP A 521 -31.34 -9.98 -0.86
N ARG A 522 -32.48 -9.91 -0.17
CA ARG A 522 -33.43 -8.78 -0.29
C ARG A 522 -32.79 -7.46 0.15
N VAL A 523 -32.17 -7.45 1.34
CA VAL A 523 -31.50 -6.24 1.87
C VAL A 523 -30.34 -5.83 0.97
N GLY A 524 -29.58 -6.79 0.45
CA GLY A 524 -28.50 -6.48 -0.49
C GLY A 524 -29.02 -5.81 -1.77
N TRP A 525 -30.14 -6.24 -2.34
CA TRP A 525 -30.74 -5.53 -3.47
C TRP A 525 -31.19 -4.10 -3.13
N VAL A 526 -31.82 -3.90 -1.97
CA VAL A 526 -32.18 -2.55 -1.51
C VAL A 526 -30.93 -1.67 -1.42
N ILE A 527 -29.86 -2.17 -0.81
CA ILE A 527 -28.57 -1.47 -0.75
C ILE A 527 -28.04 -1.17 -2.15
N GLY A 528 -28.06 -2.16 -3.06
CA GLY A 528 -27.57 -2.02 -4.43
C GLY A 528 -28.32 -0.94 -5.21
N VAL A 529 -29.65 -0.90 -5.07
CA VAL A 529 -30.47 0.16 -5.67
C VAL A 529 -30.12 1.51 -5.08
N LEU A 530 -30.03 1.63 -3.75
CA LEU A 530 -29.74 2.90 -3.09
C LEU A 530 -28.37 3.46 -3.47
N VAL A 531 -27.32 2.63 -3.49
CA VAL A 531 -25.97 3.11 -3.80
C VAL A 531 -25.79 3.46 -5.28
N TRP A 532 -26.60 2.91 -6.19
CA TRP A 532 -26.56 3.23 -7.63
C TRP A 532 -27.68 4.18 -8.07
N LEU A 533 -28.51 4.68 -7.15
CA LEU A 533 -29.65 5.52 -7.48
C LEU A 533 -29.20 6.83 -8.14
N GLN A 534 -28.16 7.49 -7.62
CA GLN A 534 -27.71 8.79 -8.14
C GLN A 534 -27.15 8.70 -9.58
N PRO A 535 -26.27 7.75 -9.93
CA PRO A 535 -25.87 7.51 -11.33
C PRO A 535 -27.04 7.21 -12.26
N VAL A 536 -28.05 6.46 -11.79
CA VAL A 536 -29.23 6.13 -12.58
C VAL A 536 -30.09 7.37 -12.82
N ILE A 537 -30.27 8.22 -11.80
CA ILE A 537 -30.97 9.51 -11.94
C ILE A 537 -30.26 10.34 -13.00
N GLU A 538 -28.94 10.47 -12.93
CA GLU A 538 -28.16 11.24 -13.92
C GLU A 538 -28.35 10.71 -15.34
N ALA A 539 -28.23 9.39 -15.53
CA ALA A 539 -28.38 8.78 -16.84
C ALA A 539 -29.78 9.04 -17.44
N ILE A 540 -30.82 9.08 -16.60
CA ILE A 540 -32.21 9.34 -17.02
C ILE A 540 -32.44 10.83 -17.29
N THR A 541 -31.98 11.72 -16.39
CA THR A 541 -32.25 13.16 -16.50
C THR A 541 -31.42 13.84 -17.58
N SER A 542 -30.27 13.26 -17.95
CA SER A 542 -29.31 13.86 -18.88
C SER A 542 -29.30 13.20 -20.26
N GLN A 543 -30.41 12.58 -20.70
CA GLN A 543 -30.54 11.90 -22.01
C GLN A 543 -29.43 10.86 -22.30
N GLY A 544 -29.12 10.03 -21.29
CA GLY A 544 -28.02 9.06 -21.32
C GLY A 544 -26.74 9.56 -20.63
N GLY A 545 -26.61 10.88 -20.45
CA GLY A 545 -25.66 11.51 -19.52
C GLY A 545 -24.23 10.98 -19.60
N ASN A 546 -23.61 10.89 -18.42
CA ASN A 546 -22.26 10.39 -18.25
C ASN A 546 -22.09 8.93 -18.70
N VAL A 547 -23.13 8.11 -18.58
CA VAL A 547 -23.10 6.70 -19.04
C VAL A 547 -22.88 6.61 -20.55
N ARG A 548 -23.55 7.47 -21.33
CA ARG A 548 -23.36 7.53 -22.78
C ARG A 548 -21.96 8.02 -23.14
N THR A 549 -21.44 9.00 -22.41
CA THR A 549 -20.06 9.49 -22.60
C THR A 549 -19.04 8.40 -22.29
N LEU A 550 -19.16 7.72 -21.15
CA LEU A 550 -18.30 6.59 -20.79
C LEU A 550 -18.37 5.45 -21.81
N ALA A 551 -19.56 5.12 -22.29
CA ALA A 551 -19.72 4.11 -23.34
C ALA A 551 -19.04 4.53 -24.65
N GLY A 552 -19.09 5.82 -24.99
CA GLY A 552 -18.39 6.39 -26.14
C GLY A 552 -16.86 6.30 -26.03
N GLU A 553 -16.31 6.60 -24.85
CA GLU A 553 -14.88 6.50 -24.56
C GLU A 553 -14.41 5.03 -24.59
N VAL A 554 -15.16 4.12 -23.96
CA VAL A 554 -14.85 2.68 -23.97
C VAL A 554 -14.96 2.08 -25.38
N ALA A 555 -15.87 2.59 -26.21
CA ALA A 555 -16.05 2.12 -27.59
C ALA A 555 -14.96 2.63 -28.54
N ASN A 556 -14.29 3.74 -28.20
CA ASN A 556 -13.24 4.35 -29.02
C ASN A 556 -11.98 4.61 -28.18
N PRO A 557 -11.40 3.56 -27.57
CA PRO A 557 -10.24 3.74 -26.71
C PRO A 557 -9.08 4.28 -27.53
N GLU A 558 -8.22 5.05 -26.87
CA GLU A 558 -6.89 5.34 -27.39
C GLU A 558 -6.13 4.05 -27.75
N PRO A 559 -5.03 4.14 -28.53
CA PRO A 559 -4.08 3.05 -28.63
C PRO A 559 -3.79 2.50 -27.22
N SER A 560 -4.27 1.29 -26.99
CA SER A 560 -4.18 0.63 -25.70
C SER A 560 -3.10 -0.42 -25.75
N VAL A 561 -2.62 -0.86 -24.59
CA VAL A 561 -1.67 -1.98 -24.51
C VAL A 561 -2.22 -3.24 -25.20
N GLY A 562 -3.56 -3.38 -25.24
CA GLY A 562 -4.24 -4.47 -25.91
C GLY A 562 -3.96 -5.83 -25.28
N LEU A 563 -4.37 -6.90 -25.98
CA LEU A 563 -4.25 -8.28 -25.50
C LEU A 563 -2.79 -8.71 -25.27
N GLY A 564 -1.83 -8.10 -25.97
CA GLY A 564 -0.40 -8.35 -25.80
C GLY A 564 0.15 -8.00 -24.42
N GLY A 565 -0.54 -7.11 -23.69
CA GLY A 565 -0.20 -6.78 -22.30
C GLY A 565 -0.44 -7.92 -21.32
N ILE A 566 -1.47 -8.75 -21.54
CA ILE A 566 -2.00 -9.70 -20.55
C ILE A 566 -0.89 -10.56 -19.90
N PRO A 567 0.04 -11.19 -20.65
CA PRO A 567 1.09 -12.00 -20.04
C PRO A 567 2.05 -11.19 -19.15
N ARG A 568 2.35 -9.94 -19.52
CA ARG A 568 3.24 -9.06 -18.75
C ARG A 568 2.58 -8.67 -17.42
N PHE A 569 1.30 -8.33 -17.44
CA PHE A 569 0.53 -8.05 -16.22
C PHE A 569 0.38 -9.28 -15.34
N ALA A 570 0.13 -10.45 -15.94
CA ALA A 570 0.07 -11.70 -15.19
C ALA A 570 1.39 -12.00 -14.47
N ALA A 571 2.53 -11.81 -15.15
CA ALA A 571 3.86 -11.90 -14.54
C ALA A 571 4.04 -10.89 -13.40
N TRP A 572 3.55 -9.65 -13.58
CA TRP A 572 3.65 -8.62 -12.55
C TRP A 572 2.87 -8.99 -11.29
N LEU A 573 1.62 -9.45 -11.42
CA LEU A 573 0.74 -9.80 -10.30
C LEU A 573 1.32 -10.84 -9.34
N VAL A 574 2.18 -11.71 -9.87
CA VAL A 574 2.75 -12.88 -9.18
C VAL A 574 4.26 -12.79 -9.00
N ALA A 575 4.85 -11.64 -9.30
CA ALA A 575 6.30 -11.46 -9.28
C ALA A 575 6.91 -11.79 -7.90
N VAL A 576 8.11 -12.38 -7.92
CA VAL A 576 8.92 -12.70 -6.74
C VAL A 576 10.35 -12.18 -6.99
N PRO A 577 10.84 -11.20 -6.20
CA PRO A 577 10.12 -10.48 -5.14
C PRO A 577 8.94 -9.66 -5.71
N PRO A 578 7.89 -9.38 -4.90
CA PRO A 578 6.79 -8.54 -5.34
C PRO A 578 7.28 -7.14 -5.74
N ARG A 579 6.81 -6.64 -6.89
CA ARG A 579 7.26 -5.38 -7.52
C ARG A 579 6.42 -4.18 -7.10
N TRP A 580 5.76 -4.27 -5.95
CA TRP A 580 4.82 -3.27 -5.48
C TRP A 580 5.45 -1.87 -5.32
N ASN A 581 6.74 -1.82 -4.99
CA ASN A 581 7.49 -0.56 -4.81
C ASN A 581 7.73 0.22 -6.11
N GLU A 582 7.59 -0.41 -7.28
CA GLU A 582 7.82 0.26 -8.57
C GLU A 582 6.66 1.19 -8.92
N VAL A 583 5.43 0.76 -8.65
CA VAL A 583 4.23 1.58 -8.82
C VAL A 583 4.26 2.79 -7.87
N THR A 584 4.83 2.63 -6.68
CA THR A 584 4.85 3.69 -5.67
C THR A 584 5.99 4.69 -5.81
N ARG A 585 7.03 4.41 -6.61
CA ARG A 585 8.15 5.35 -6.79
C ARG A 585 7.89 6.39 -7.87
N SER A 586 6.96 6.11 -8.77
CA SER A 586 6.76 6.90 -9.98
C SER A 586 5.51 7.77 -9.92
N PHE A 587 4.98 8.11 -8.73
CA PHE A 587 3.73 8.87 -8.56
C PHE A 587 3.74 10.23 -9.30
N ALA A 588 4.92 10.79 -9.57
CA ALA A 588 5.09 12.04 -10.31
C ALA A 588 5.46 11.85 -11.80
N LEU A 589 6.02 10.70 -12.18
CA LEU A 589 6.59 10.54 -13.51
C LEU A 589 5.54 9.92 -14.46
N PRO A 590 5.19 10.59 -15.56
CA PRO A 590 4.47 9.94 -16.66
C PRO A 590 5.40 8.95 -17.35
N GLY A 591 4.83 7.86 -17.87
CA GLY A 591 5.58 6.86 -18.63
C GLY A 591 4.65 5.95 -19.41
N ALA A 592 5.22 5.17 -20.35
CA ALA A 592 4.44 4.20 -21.08
C ALA A 592 4.04 3.04 -20.15
N ALA A 593 2.87 2.44 -20.39
CA ALA A 593 2.43 1.27 -19.63
C ALA A 593 3.46 0.13 -19.63
N SER A 594 4.20 -0.01 -20.74
CA SER A 594 5.26 -1.00 -20.90
C SER A 594 6.41 -0.81 -19.91
N ASP A 595 6.68 0.43 -19.50
CA ASP A 595 7.84 0.76 -18.67
C ASP A 595 7.60 0.34 -17.22
N TYR A 596 6.35 0.46 -16.76
CA TYR A 596 5.94 0.03 -15.43
C TYR A 596 5.72 -1.49 -15.31
N VAL A 597 5.46 -2.16 -16.44
CA VAL A 597 5.07 -3.59 -16.48
C VAL A 597 6.15 -4.40 -17.20
N GLY A 598 7.40 -4.25 -16.74
CA GLY A 598 8.56 -4.95 -17.29
C GLY A 598 8.62 -6.44 -16.94
N GLY A 599 7.69 -7.27 -17.39
CA GLY A 599 7.66 -8.71 -17.11
C GLY A 599 8.00 -9.56 -18.33
N SER A 600 8.78 -10.63 -18.16
CA SER A 600 8.92 -11.64 -19.22
C SER A 600 7.56 -12.29 -19.50
N VAL A 601 7.09 -12.20 -20.74
CA VAL A 601 5.86 -12.85 -21.23
C VAL A 601 5.89 -14.35 -20.91
N LEU A 602 7.03 -15.01 -21.11
CA LEU A 602 7.22 -16.43 -20.80
C LEU A 602 7.06 -16.72 -19.31
N ALA A 603 7.61 -15.87 -18.44
CA ALA A 603 7.44 -16.02 -16.99
C ALA A 603 5.95 -15.87 -16.59
N GLY A 604 5.23 -14.92 -17.19
CA GLY A 604 3.81 -14.71 -16.95
C GLY A 604 2.97 -15.92 -17.38
N LEU A 605 3.19 -16.42 -18.59
CA LEU A 605 2.54 -17.63 -19.10
C LEU A 605 2.84 -18.86 -18.23
N LEU A 606 4.08 -19.03 -17.79
CA LEU A 606 4.47 -20.11 -16.90
C LEU A 606 3.73 -20.04 -15.57
N VAL A 607 3.65 -18.86 -14.95
CA VAL A 607 2.94 -18.71 -13.68
C VAL A 607 1.44 -18.94 -13.85
N LEU A 608 0.83 -18.43 -14.92
CA LEU A 608 -0.57 -18.74 -15.23
C LEU A 608 -0.80 -20.25 -15.39
N ALA A 609 0.08 -20.94 -16.12
CA ALA A 609 0.00 -22.39 -16.28
C ALA A 609 0.15 -23.12 -14.93
N LEU A 610 1.05 -22.68 -14.06
CA LEU A 610 1.23 -23.25 -12.71
C LEU A 610 0.04 -23.00 -11.80
N LEU A 611 -0.56 -21.80 -11.83
CA LEU A 611 -1.76 -21.46 -11.06
C LEU A 611 -2.97 -22.25 -11.54
N CYS A 612 -3.19 -22.32 -12.86
CA CYS A 612 -4.23 -23.14 -13.48
C CYS A 612 -4.03 -24.62 -13.19
N GLY A 613 -2.80 -25.13 -13.28
CA GLY A 613 -2.45 -26.51 -12.96
C GLY A 613 -2.67 -26.85 -11.48
N ALA A 614 -2.25 -25.96 -10.58
CA ALA A 614 -2.49 -26.11 -9.14
C ALA A 614 -3.99 -26.08 -8.82
N TRP A 615 -4.74 -25.16 -9.43
CA TRP A 615 -6.20 -25.09 -9.31
C TRP A 615 -6.86 -26.37 -9.81
N TYR A 616 -6.54 -26.81 -11.04
CA TYR A 616 -7.10 -28.01 -11.65
C TYR A 616 -6.85 -29.26 -10.81
N ARG A 617 -5.60 -29.45 -10.34
CA ARG A 617 -5.23 -30.61 -9.50
C ARG A 617 -5.92 -30.60 -8.14
N THR A 618 -6.16 -29.42 -7.57
CA THR A 618 -6.70 -29.31 -6.21
C THR A 618 -8.19 -28.99 -6.17
N ARG A 619 -8.87 -28.77 -7.30
CA ARG A 619 -10.29 -28.36 -7.34
C ARG A 619 -11.24 -29.37 -6.67
N ARG A 620 -10.94 -30.67 -6.81
CA ARG A 620 -11.74 -31.75 -6.21
C ARG A 620 -11.42 -31.95 -4.72
N ALA A 621 -10.16 -31.80 -4.33
CA ALA A 621 -9.70 -32.03 -2.96
C ALA A 621 -9.84 -30.83 -2.02
N ALA A 622 -9.95 -29.61 -2.57
CA ALA A 622 -10.04 -28.40 -1.76
C ALA A 622 -11.39 -28.29 -1.03
N PRO A 623 -11.37 -27.96 0.27
CA PRO A 623 -12.59 -27.62 1.01
C PRO A 623 -13.37 -26.51 0.30
N PRO A 624 -14.72 -26.46 0.41
CA PRO A 624 -15.56 -25.49 -0.27
C PRO A 624 -15.09 -24.04 -0.09
N ARG A 625 -14.66 -23.67 1.13
CA ARG A 625 -14.13 -22.33 1.42
C ARG A 625 -12.88 -21.95 0.62
N GLU A 626 -11.95 -22.88 0.42
CA GLU A 626 -10.74 -22.64 -0.39
C GLU A 626 -11.07 -22.56 -1.87
N ARG A 627 -12.03 -23.37 -2.32
CA ARG A 627 -12.52 -23.32 -3.70
C ARG A 627 -13.11 -21.96 -4.03
N GLN A 628 -13.95 -21.42 -3.15
CA GLN A 628 -14.56 -20.10 -3.33
C GLN A 628 -13.51 -18.98 -3.36
N LEU A 629 -12.51 -19.02 -2.47
CA LEU A 629 -11.41 -18.03 -2.48
C LEU A 629 -10.69 -18.01 -3.82
N ARG A 630 -10.38 -19.19 -4.38
CA ARG A 630 -9.69 -19.30 -5.66
C ARG A 630 -10.52 -18.80 -6.84
N ILE A 631 -11.83 -19.06 -6.84
CA ILE A 631 -12.73 -18.53 -7.88
C ILE A 631 -12.73 -17.01 -7.82
N LEU A 632 -12.89 -16.41 -6.63
CA LEU A 632 -12.91 -14.96 -6.47
C LEU A 632 -11.58 -14.32 -6.89
N VAL A 633 -10.45 -14.93 -6.54
CA VAL A 633 -9.12 -14.45 -6.97
C VAL A 633 -8.94 -14.58 -8.47
N ALA A 634 -9.42 -15.66 -9.08
CA ALA A 634 -9.42 -15.78 -10.54
C ALA A 634 -10.24 -14.68 -11.20
N LEU A 635 -11.41 -14.33 -10.65
CA LEU A 635 -12.22 -13.21 -11.14
C LEU A 635 -11.51 -11.86 -10.98
N VAL A 636 -10.80 -11.64 -9.87
CA VAL A 636 -9.94 -10.45 -9.67
C VAL A 636 -8.85 -10.37 -10.73
N VAL A 637 -8.16 -11.49 -11.00
CA VAL A 637 -7.11 -11.56 -12.02
C VAL A 637 -7.68 -11.30 -13.41
N VAL A 638 -8.85 -11.85 -13.75
CA VAL A 638 -9.52 -11.58 -15.02
C VAL A 638 -9.91 -10.11 -15.14
N GLY A 639 -10.49 -9.52 -14.09
CA GLY A 639 -10.81 -8.09 -14.06
C GLY A 639 -9.58 -7.21 -14.27
N ALA A 640 -8.50 -7.50 -13.55
CA ALA A 640 -7.20 -6.85 -13.70
C ALA A 640 -6.59 -7.01 -15.11
N MET A 641 -6.76 -8.16 -15.76
CA MET A 641 -6.29 -8.39 -17.13
C MET A 641 -7.13 -7.61 -18.16
N VAL A 642 -8.45 -7.54 -17.99
CA VAL A 642 -9.31 -6.76 -18.87
C VAL A 642 -8.98 -5.27 -18.75
N ASP A 643 -8.85 -4.79 -17.52
CA ASP A 643 -8.48 -3.41 -17.24
C ASP A 643 -7.10 -3.06 -17.85
N ALA A 644 -6.12 -3.94 -17.69
CA ALA A 644 -4.81 -3.83 -18.31
C ALA A 644 -4.84 -3.68 -19.84
N THR A 645 -5.80 -4.32 -20.52
CA THR A 645 -5.93 -4.22 -21.99
C THR A 645 -6.47 -2.87 -22.44
N GLN A 646 -7.08 -2.11 -21.54
CA GLN A 646 -7.67 -0.79 -21.81
C GLN A 646 -6.74 0.37 -21.42
N LEU A 647 -5.61 0.07 -20.79
CA LEU A 647 -4.64 1.10 -20.44
C LEU A 647 -4.07 1.76 -21.71
N PRO A 648 -3.99 3.10 -21.77
CA PRO A 648 -3.33 3.79 -22.87
C PRO A 648 -1.84 3.40 -22.94
N SER A 649 -1.30 3.31 -24.16
CA SER A 649 0.10 2.92 -24.36
C SER A 649 1.09 4.04 -24.04
N ASP A 650 0.69 5.30 -24.18
CA ASP A 650 1.63 6.41 -24.39
C ASP A 650 1.86 7.26 -23.13
N LEU A 651 0.85 7.45 -22.28
CA LEU A 651 0.97 8.26 -21.07
C LEU A 651 0.10 7.70 -19.92
N LEU A 652 0.75 7.06 -18.95
CA LEU A 652 0.12 6.67 -17.70
C LEU A 652 0.80 7.34 -16.51
N HIS A 653 -0.01 7.85 -15.60
CA HIS A 653 0.46 8.16 -14.27
C HIS A 653 0.44 6.88 -13.43
N SER A 654 1.52 6.61 -12.70
CA SER A 654 1.63 5.37 -11.92
C SER A 654 0.52 5.19 -10.87
N PHE A 655 -0.08 6.28 -10.35
CA PHE A 655 -1.23 6.16 -9.45
C PHE A 655 -2.43 5.46 -10.11
N GLN A 656 -2.57 5.57 -11.43
CA GLN A 656 -3.60 4.90 -12.20
C GLN A 656 -3.42 3.38 -12.21
N LEU A 657 -2.24 2.87 -11.82
CA LEU A 657 -1.90 1.44 -11.73
C LEU A 657 -2.00 0.89 -10.30
N LEU A 658 -2.45 1.69 -9.32
CA LEU A 658 -2.50 1.26 -7.92
C LEU A 658 -3.42 0.05 -7.69
N TRP A 659 -4.42 -0.12 -8.54
CA TRP A 659 -5.29 -1.29 -8.56
C TRP A 659 -4.54 -2.60 -8.80
N LEU A 660 -3.42 -2.55 -9.54
CA LEU A 660 -2.58 -3.70 -9.86
C LEU A 660 -1.91 -4.24 -8.59
N VAL A 661 -1.46 -3.34 -7.71
CA VAL A 661 -0.93 -3.67 -6.38
C VAL A 661 -1.98 -4.43 -5.58
N VAL A 662 -3.23 -3.97 -5.56
CA VAL A 662 -4.30 -4.61 -4.78
C VAL A 662 -4.69 -5.96 -5.37
N ALA A 663 -4.76 -6.08 -6.69
CA ALA A 663 -4.99 -7.36 -7.36
C ALA A 663 -3.87 -8.36 -7.00
N SER A 664 -2.61 -7.93 -7.03
CA SER A 664 -1.46 -8.73 -6.61
C SER A 664 -1.56 -9.14 -5.13
N LEU A 665 -1.84 -8.20 -4.23
CA LEU A 665 -2.01 -8.48 -2.80
C LEU A 665 -3.17 -9.44 -2.52
N THR A 666 -4.23 -9.40 -3.33
CA THR A 666 -5.35 -10.36 -3.25
C THR A 666 -4.90 -11.76 -3.66
N VAL A 667 -4.08 -11.89 -4.71
CA VAL A 667 -3.47 -13.16 -5.11
C VAL A 667 -2.57 -13.69 -3.98
N TRP A 668 -1.69 -12.86 -3.44
CA TRP A 668 -0.79 -13.23 -2.34
C TRP A 668 -1.53 -13.57 -1.04
N PHE A 669 -2.62 -12.87 -0.73
CA PHE A 669 -3.53 -13.19 0.36
C PHE A 669 -4.09 -14.61 0.22
N ALA A 670 -4.53 -14.98 -0.99
CA ALA A 670 -5.07 -16.30 -1.27
C ALA A 670 -4.03 -17.42 -1.19
N VAL A 671 -2.81 -17.15 -1.68
CA VAL A 671 -1.65 -18.04 -1.54
C VAL A 671 -1.31 -18.25 -0.06
N ALA A 672 -1.11 -17.17 0.70
CA ALA A 672 -0.77 -17.22 2.12
C ALA A 672 -1.83 -17.96 2.94
N THR A 673 -3.11 -17.67 2.69
CA THR A 673 -4.24 -18.34 3.34
C THR A 673 -4.27 -19.84 3.01
N SER A 674 -4.08 -20.21 1.74
CA SER A 674 -4.06 -21.61 1.30
C SER A 674 -2.89 -22.40 1.89
N LEU A 675 -1.70 -21.78 1.95
CA LEU A 675 -0.52 -22.37 2.59
C LEU A 675 -0.74 -22.61 4.08
N CYS A 676 -1.35 -21.64 4.77
CA CYS A 676 -1.70 -21.78 6.18
C CYS A 676 -2.70 -22.92 6.42
N PHE A 677 -3.75 -23.04 5.60
CA PHE A 677 -4.70 -24.15 5.71
C PHE A 677 -4.06 -25.51 5.39
N ALA A 678 -3.17 -25.57 4.41
CA ALA A 678 -2.43 -26.79 4.11
C ALA A 678 -1.51 -27.18 5.28
N ALA A 679 -0.83 -26.22 5.90
CA ALA A 679 -0.01 -26.44 7.09
C ALA A 679 -0.86 -26.91 8.27
N GLU A 680 -2.03 -26.29 8.50
CA GLU A 680 -2.96 -26.69 9.54
C GLU A 680 -3.46 -28.12 9.36
N ARG A 681 -3.84 -28.51 8.14
CA ARG A 681 -4.22 -29.89 7.81
C ARG A 681 -3.10 -30.89 8.07
N ARG A 682 -1.88 -30.59 7.61
CA ARG A 682 -0.71 -31.46 7.81
C ARG A 682 -0.37 -31.61 9.30
N LEU A 683 -0.47 -30.50 10.05
CA LEU A 683 -0.25 -30.52 11.49
C LEU A 683 -1.35 -31.29 12.23
N ALA A 684 -2.61 -31.18 11.81
CA ALA A 684 -3.73 -31.92 12.38
C ALA A 684 -3.64 -33.43 12.11
N ALA A 685 -3.17 -33.83 10.92
CA ALA A 685 -2.94 -35.23 10.56
C ALA A 685 -1.77 -35.88 11.34
N SER A 686 -0.86 -35.08 11.91
CA SER A 686 0.25 -35.58 12.71
C SER A 686 -0.22 -35.87 14.14
N ALA A 687 -0.44 -37.15 14.48
CA ALA A 687 -0.77 -37.60 15.84
C ALA A 687 0.20 -37.00 16.88
N GLY A 688 -0.29 -36.12 17.76
CA GLY A 688 0.52 -35.27 18.66
C GLY A 688 0.37 -33.74 18.47
N ALA A 689 -0.57 -33.33 17.61
CA ALA A 689 -0.77 -31.97 17.08
C ALA A 689 -1.08 -30.78 18.02
N PRO A 690 -1.72 -30.90 19.20
CA PRO A 690 -2.28 -29.71 19.88
C PRO A 690 -1.20 -28.73 20.34
N ARG A 691 0.01 -29.21 20.63
CA ARG A 691 1.15 -28.35 21.01
C ARG A 691 1.78 -27.68 19.78
N ARG A 692 1.85 -28.36 18.63
CA ARG A 692 2.43 -27.82 17.38
C ARG A 692 1.53 -26.76 16.73
N ARG A 693 0.20 -26.95 16.76
CA ARG A 693 -0.77 -25.96 16.26
C ARG A 693 -0.68 -24.64 17.03
N ARG A 694 -0.46 -24.69 18.35
CA ARG A 694 -0.24 -23.48 19.18
C ARG A 694 1.07 -22.77 18.86
N VAL A 695 2.13 -23.49 18.50
CA VAL A 695 3.42 -22.88 18.14
C VAL A 695 3.33 -22.18 16.79
N ALA A 696 2.71 -22.81 15.79
CA ALA A 696 2.52 -22.20 14.47
C ALA A 696 1.69 -20.90 14.55
N VAL A 697 0.59 -20.90 15.31
CA VAL A 697 -0.22 -19.69 15.54
C VAL A 697 0.57 -18.59 16.26
N ARG A 698 1.42 -18.95 17.21
CA ARG A 698 2.25 -17.97 17.94
C ARG A 698 3.37 -17.39 17.09
N VAL A 699 4.01 -18.21 16.26
CA VAL A 699 5.07 -17.74 15.34
C VAL A 699 4.45 -16.85 14.25
N GLY A 700 3.30 -17.24 13.70
CA GLY A 700 2.56 -16.38 12.77
C GLY A 700 2.12 -15.05 13.40
N GLY A 701 1.64 -15.10 14.65
CA GLY A 701 1.29 -13.88 15.40
C GLY A 701 2.50 -13.00 15.72
N ALA A 702 3.65 -13.59 16.07
CA ALA A 702 4.88 -12.84 16.34
C ALA A 702 5.46 -12.23 15.06
N PHE A 703 5.40 -12.95 13.93
CA PHE A 703 5.82 -12.43 12.63
C PHE A 703 4.91 -11.29 12.18
N ALA A 704 3.59 -11.43 12.31
CA ALA A 704 2.64 -10.36 12.02
C ALA A 704 2.89 -9.12 12.89
N ALA A 705 3.17 -9.31 14.18
CA ALA A 705 3.52 -8.23 15.10
C ALA A 705 4.85 -7.56 14.73
N ALA A 706 5.86 -8.34 14.30
CA ALA A 706 7.14 -7.81 13.87
C ALA A 706 7.03 -7.01 12.56
N VAL A 707 6.29 -7.52 11.57
CA VAL A 707 6.00 -6.78 10.31
C VAL A 707 5.25 -5.48 10.62
N PHE A 708 4.25 -5.54 11.50
CA PHE A 708 3.51 -4.36 11.93
C PHE A 708 4.40 -3.35 12.67
N LEU A 709 5.27 -3.81 13.56
CA LEU A 709 6.21 -2.94 14.29
C LEU A 709 7.21 -2.29 13.33
N VAL A 710 7.76 -3.05 12.39
CA VAL A 710 8.67 -2.51 11.35
C VAL A 710 7.95 -1.47 10.50
N ALA A 711 6.71 -1.75 10.06
CA ALA A 711 5.92 -0.79 9.28
C ALA A 711 5.61 0.48 10.07
N ALA A 712 5.24 0.36 11.35
CA ALA A 712 4.93 1.50 12.22
C ALA A 712 6.15 2.36 12.56
N VAL A 713 7.35 1.78 12.63
CA VAL A 713 8.60 2.50 12.93
C VAL A 713 9.28 3.03 11.65
N SER A 714 8.97 2.49 10.48
CA SER A 714 9.48 2.96 9.18
C SER A 714 8.71 4.16 8.62
N GLY A 715 8.07 4.94 9.51
CA GLY A 715 7.30 6.11 9.10
C GLY A 715 8.18 7.14 8.39
N PRO A 716 7.67 7.80 7.34
CA PRO A 716 8.34 8.91 6.66
C PRO A 716 8.65 10.04 7.66
N ASN A 717 9.79 10.71 7.52
CA ASN A 717 10.17 11.81 8.40
C ASN A 717 9.70 13.17 7.85
N THR A 718 9.49 13.29 6.54
CA THR A 718 9.04 14.52 5.86
C THR A 718 7.91 14.26 4.87
N ILE A 719 7.12 15.29 4.51
CA ILE A 719 6.13 15.22 3.42
C ILE A 719 6.81 14.85 2.08
N GLY A 720 8.04 15.32 1.88
CA GLY A 720 8.85 15.00 0.70
C GLY A 720 9.22 13.51 0.61
N ASP A 721 9.32 12.80 1.74
CA ASP A 721 9.55 11.34 1.75
C ASP A 721 8.32 10.56 1.25
N VAL A 722 7.15 11.21 1.26
CA VAL A 722 5.85 10.59 1.06
C VAL A 722 5.30 10.84 -0.33
N LYS A 723 5.29 12.10 -0.75
CA LYS A 723 4.84 12.48 -2.08
C LYS A 723 6.02 12.68 -3.05
N GLY A 724 7.26 12.62 -2.59
CA GLY A 724 8.44 13.00 -3.37
C GLY A 724 8.73 14.50 -3.30
N SER A 725 9.95 14.90 -3.63
CA SER A 725 10.35 16.33 -3.75
C SER A 725 9.60 17.11 -4.83
N ASP A 726 8.81 16.40 -5.65
CA ASP A 726 8.16 16.95 -6.82
C ASP A 726 6.74 17.43 -6.51
N TYR A 727 6.14 16.98 -5.40
CA TYR A 727 4.82 17.43 -4.90
C TYR A 727 4.96 18.53 -3.84
N THR A 728 5.73 19.55 -4.19
CA THR A 728 6.05 20.68 -3.28
C THR A 728 4.93 21.70 -3.16
N ILE A 729 3.87 21.56 -3.96
CA ILE A 729 2.68 22.41 -3.90
C ILE A 729 2.00 22.41 -2.53
N ASP A 730 2.04 21.29 -1.80
CA ASP A 730 1.44 21.18 -0.47
C ASP A 730 1.97 22.25 0.50
N ALA A 731 3.26 22.59 0.42
CA ALA A 731 3.88 23.63 1.25
C ALA A 731 3.45 25.05 0.86
N MET A 732 3.00 25.24 -0.38
CA MET A 732 2.56 26.53 -0.93
C MET A 732 1.07 26.79 -0.68
N VAL A 733 0.27 25.72 -0.60
CA VAL A 733 -1.20 25.79 -0.61
C VAL A 733 -1.81 26.51 0.57
N GLY A 734 -1.34 26.23 1.80
CA GLY A 734 -1.86 26.90 3.00
C GLY A 734 -1.75 28.42 2.87
N PRO A 735 -0.53 28.97 2.73
CA PRO A 735 -0.34 30.41 2.53
C PRO A 735 -1.10 30.97 1.33
N LEU A 736 -1.14 30.25 0.20
CA LEU A 736 -1.82 30.70 -1.01
C LEU A 736 -3.34 30.84 -0.80
N THR A 737 -3.96 29.83 -0.18
CA THR A 737 -5.41 29.80 0.04
C THR A 737 -5.85 30.77 1.13
N ASP A 738 -5.11 30.84 2.25
CA ASP A 738 -5.40 31.76 3.35
C ASP A 738 -5.31 33.23 2.87
N GLN A 739 -4.21 33.61 2.20
CA GLN A 739 -4.04 34.96 1.65
C GLN A 739 -5.12 35.31 0.62
N THR A 740 -5.50 34.35 -0.22
CA THR A 740 -6.56 34.59 -1.24
C THR A 740 -7.91 34.81 -0.57
N LEU A 741 -8.26 34.03 0.45
CA LEU A 741 -9.50 34.17 1.20
C LEU A 741 -9.54 35.50 1.96
N ASP A 742 -8.45 35.87 2.63
CA ASP A 742 -8.34 37.13 3.38
C ASP A 742 -8.46 38.36 2.46
N ALA A 743 -7.98 38.26 1.22
CA ALA A 743 -8.04 39.33 0.23
C ALA A 743 -9.40 39.47 -0.49
N LEU A 744 -10.36 38.58 -0.22
CA LEU A 744 -11.70 38.56 -0.85
C LEU A 744 -12.82 38.77 0.17
N PRO A 745 -12.97 40.00 0.72
CA PRO A 745 -13.89 40.27 1.83
C PRO A 745 -15.38 40.12 1.46
N ASP A 746 -15.75 40.36 0.20
CA ASP A 746 -17.14 40.71 -0.14
C ASP A 746 -18.04 39.52 -0.52
N ARG A 747 -17.56 38.26 -0.42
CA ARG A 747 -18.27 37.05 -0.91
C ARG A 747 -18.84 37.19 -2.33
N THR A 748 -18.33 38.13 -3.12
CA THR A 748 -18.74 38.34 -4.51
C THR A 748 -18.42 37.09 -5.32
N PRO A 749 -19.32 36.66 -6.23
CA PRO A 749 -19.01 35.58 -7.13
C PRO A 749 -17.72 35.86 -7.91
N VAL A 750 -16.81 34.89 -7.95
CA VAL A 750 -15.52 35.00 -8.66
C VAL A 750 -15.42 33.93 -9.74
N LEU A 751 -14.90 34.29 -10.90
CA LEU A 751 -14.48 33.33 -11.92
C LEU A 751 -13.02 32.96 -11.69
N VAL A 752 -12.74 31.69 -11.42
CA VAL A 752 -11.37 31.20 -11.22
C VAL A 752 -10.89 30.58 -12.52
N LEU A 753 -9.68 30.94 -12.96
CA LEU A 753 -9.02 30.46 -14.17
C LEU A 753 -7.63 29.94 -13.83
N GLY A 754 -7.27 28.76 -14.33
CA GLY A 754 -5.90 28.21 -14.24
C GLY A 754 -5.14 28.43 -15.53
N LEU A 755 -3.93 28.99 -15.46
CA LEU A 755 -3.13 29.39 -16.63
C LEU A 755 -1.77 28.69 -16.70
N ASP A 756 -1.12 28.82 -17.86
CA ASP A 756 0.31 28.66 -18.15
C ASP A 756 1.03 27.30 -17.97
N THR A 757 0.63 26.40 -17.07
CA THR A 757 1.27 25.08 -16.88
C THR A 757 0.30 24.00 -16.43
N ARG A 758 0.65 22.72 -16.65
CA ARG A 758 -0.05 21.58 -16.03
C ARG A 758 0.15 21.53 -14.51
N PHE A 759 1.29 21.99 -14.01
CA PHE A 759 1.57 22.04 -12.56
C PHE A 759 0.59 22.94 -11.81
N ASN A 760 0.07 23.99 -12.46
CA ASN A 760 -0.93 24.86 -11.86
C ASN A 760 -2.32 24.24 -11.76
N VAL A 761 -2.63 23.16 -12.49
CA VAL A 761 -3.96 22.54 -12.39
C VAL A 761 -4.24 22.12 -10.94
N ALA A 762 -3.23 21.55 -10.28
CA ALA A 762 -3.35 21.20 -8.86
C ALA A 762 -3.56 22.44 -7.97
N ALA A 763 -2.89 23.56 -8.26
CA ALA A 763 -3.06 24.81 -7.52
C ALA A 763 -4.44 25.42 -7.75
N PHE A 764 -4.87 25.49 -9.00
CA PHE A 764 -6.18 25.93 -9.44
C PHE A 764 -7.28 25.16 -8.73
N ASP A 765 -7.21 23.82 -8.74
CA ASP A 765 -8.21 22.97 -8.10
C ASP A 765 -8.24 23.19 -6.59
N THR A 766 -7.07 23.40 -6.00
CA THR A 766 -6.96 23.63 -4.56
C THR A 766 -7.54 24.98 -4.16
N VAL A 767 -7.16 26.07 -4.84
CA VAL A 767 -7.69 27.42 -4.59
C VAL A 767 -9.21 27.44 -4.80
N THR A 768 -9.68 26.90 -5.93
CA THR A 768 -11.12 26.81 -6.25
C THR A 768 -11.88 26.06 -5.15
N SER A 769 -11.36 24.91 -4.71
CA SER A 769 -11.98 24.08 -3.68
C SER A 769 -12.05 24.79 -2.32
N HIS A 770 -10.97 25.47 -1.92
CA HIS A 770 -10.92 26.25 -0.69
C HIS A 770 -11.88 27.43 -0.72
N LEU A 771 -12.02 28.13 -1.85
CA LEU A 771 -13.01 29.19 -2.03
C LEU A 771 -14.44 28.67 -1.90
N ILE A 772 -14.75 27.51 -2.51
CA ILE A 772 -16.07 26.87 -2.41
C ILE A 772 -16.43 26.55 -0.95
N VAL A 773 -15.52 25.92 -0.21
CA VAL A 773 -15.77 25.57 1.21
C VAL A 773 -15.72 26.79 2.12
N GLY A 774 -14.96 27.82 1.76
CA GLY A 774 -14.99 29.15 2.39
C GLY A 774 -16.29 29.92 2.16
N GLY A 775 -17.21 29.39 1.33
CA GLY A 775 -18.51 30.00 1.05
C GLY A 775 -18.46 31.13 0.03
N ILE A 776 -17.36 31.24 -0.73
CA ILE A 776 -17.25 32.15 -1.87
C ILE A 776 -17.95 31.50 -3.07
N PRO A 777 -18.92 32.16 -3.74
CA PRO A 777 -19.53 31.61 -4.95
C PRO A 777 -18.51 31.56 -6.08
N VAL A 778 -18.03 30.37 -6.41
CA VAL A 778 -17.04 30.18 -7.49
C VAL A 778 -17.72 29.83 -8.80
N ARG A 779 -17.24 30.45 -9.88
CA ARG A 779 -17.45 30.03 -11.26
C ARG A 779 -16.15 29.55 -11.91
N VAL A 780 -16.27 28.69 -12.91
CA VAL A 780 -15.17 28.07 -13.65
C VAL A 780 -15.47 28.05 -15.15
N GLU A 781 -14.44 27.80 -15.98
CA GLU A 781 -14.61 27.64 -17.42
C GLU A 781 -15.59 26.49 -17.76
N PRO A 782 -16.32 26.56 -18.90
CA PRO A 782 -17.19 25.48 -19.37
C PRO A 782 -16.53 24.09 -19.43
N ALA A 783 -15.24 24.04 -19.75
CA ALA A 783 -14.47 22.80 -19.82
C ALA A 783 -14.28 22.12 -18.46
N ILE A 784 -14.46 22.84 -17.36
CA ILE A 784 -14.19 22.33 -16.00
C ILE A 784 -15.49 21.77 -15.43
N VAL A 785 -15.87 20.59 -15.92
CA VAL A 785 -17.17 19.97 -15.59
C VAL A 785 -17.26 19.38 -14.19
N HIS A 786 -16.12 19.07 -13.56
CA HIS A 786 -16.10 18.30 -12.33
C HIS A 786 -16.59 19.09 -11.09
N TYR A 787 -16.71 20.42 -11.16
CA TYR A 787 -17.31 21.27 -10.11
C TYR A 787 -18.85 21.41 -10.22
N GLY A 788 -19.46 20.81 -11.25
CA GLY A 788 -20.90 20.83 -11.50
C GLY A 788 -21.32 21.95 -12.46
N ALA A 789 -22.36 21.68 -13.26
CA ALA A 789 -22.81 22.56 -14.35
C ALA A 789 -23.14 23.98 -13.89
N ARG A 790 -23.63 24.16 -12.66
CA ARG A 790 -24.03 25.49 -12.17
C ARG A 790 -22.85 26.37 -11.81
N ARG A 791 -21.63 25.83 -11.68
CA ARG A 791 -20.42 26.65 -11.54
C ARG A 791 -19.80 26.99 -12.88
N GLN A 792 -20.26 26.42 -13.99
CA GLN A 792 -19.75 26.79 -15.31
C GLN A 792 -20.29 28.15 -15.74
N VAL A 793 -19.45 28.95 -16.37
CA VAL A 793 -19.88 30.18 -17.05
C VAL A 793 -20.39 29.83 -18.45
N HIS A 794 -21.70 29.88 -18.65
CA HIS A 794 -22.30 29.77 -19.99
C HIS A 794 -22.67 31.17 -20.49
N GLY A 795 -22.12 31.60 -21.62
CA GLY A 795 -22.29 32.97 -22.08
C GLY A 795 -21.27 33.88 -21.40
N SER A 796 -21.69 35.02 -20.88
CA SER A 796 -20.74 36.04 -20.45
C SER A 796 -20.49 36.16 -18.94
N TRP A 797 -19.31 36.63 -18.57
CA TRP A 797 -18.93 36.98 -17.19
C TRP A 797 -18.58 38.46 -17.06
N ASP A 798 -19.17 39.12 -16.07
CA ASP A 798 -18.98 40.53 -15.73
C ASP A 798 -18.36 40.74 -14.34
N GLY A 799 -18.26 39.68 -13.53
CA GLY A 799 -17.69 39.71 -12.18
C GLY A 799 -16.16 39.71 -12.11
N PRO A 800 -15.59 39.76 -10.90
CA PRO A 800 -14.15 39.63 -10.69
C PRO A 800 -13.61 38.28 -11.18
N MET A 801 -12.38 38.30 -11.68
CA MET A 801 -11.66 37.09 -12.11
C MET A 801 -10.43 36.86 -11.23
N LEU A 802 -10.21 35.60 -10.88
CA LEU A 802 -9.03 35.13 -10.18
C LEU A 802 -8.20 34.27 -11.12
N TRP A 803 -6.99 34.71 -11.42
CA TRP A 803 -6.06 33.95 -12.24
C TRP A 803 -5.06 33.24 -11.33
N VAL A 804 -5.04 31.92 -11.42
CA VAL A 804 -4.06 31.05 -10.75
C VAL A 804 -2.98 30.71 -11.77
N THR A 805 -1.78 31.24 -11.56
CA THR A 805 -0.67 31.23 -12.51
C THR A 805 0.60 30.78 -11.82
N SER A 806 1.53 30.21 -12.57
CA SER A 806 2.87 29.97 -12.08
C SER A 806 3.53 31.34 -12.07
N GLY A 807 4.21 31.73 -11.01
CA GLY A 807 4.91 33.02 -10.96
C GLY A 807 6.16 33.06 -11.87
N VAL A 808 6.35 32.05 -12.71
CA VAL A 808 7.49 31.81 -13.60
C VAL A 808 7.45 32.65 -14.89
N PRO A 809 6.32 32.77 -15.61
CA PRO A 809 6.27 33.52 -16.85
C PRO A 809 6.58 35.01 -16.63
N PRO A 810 7.22 35.65 -17.62
CA PRO A 810 7.62 37.04 -17.54
C PRO A 810 6.43 38.01 -17.66
N VAL A 811 5.37 37.62 -18.37
CA VAL A 811 4.17 38.44 -18.50
C VAL A 811 3.29 38.19 -17.28
N LYS A 812 3.03 39.24 -16.52
CA LYS A 812 2.14 39.19 -15.36
C LYS A 812 0.72 39.58 -15.77
N PRO A 813 -0.32 38.97 -15.17
CA PRO A 813 -1.70 39.39 -15.38
C PRO A 813 -1.87 40.88 -15.05
N ALA A 814 -2.66 41.60 -15.85
CA ALA A 814 -3.04 42.98 -15.53
C ALA A 814 -4.02 42.97 -14.34
N GLY A 815 -3.53 43.27 -13.14
CA GLY A 815 -4.36 43.26 -11.93
C GLY A 815 -3.57 43.29 -10.63
N THR A 816 -4.26 43.03 -9.53
CA THR A 816 -3.67 43.02 -8.19
C THR A 816 -3.33 41.59 -7.79
N ARG A 817 -2.05 41.34 -7.47
CA ARG A 817 -1.63 40.06 -6.91
C ARG A 817 -2.17 39.90 -5.49
N LEU A 818 -3.05 38.93 -5.27
CA LEU A 818 -3.66 38.65 -3.97
C LEU A 818 -2.76 37.77 -3.10
N ALA A 819 -2.18 36.74 -3.70
CA ALA A 819 -1.38 35.76 -2.97
C ALA A 819 -0.19 35.30 -3.82
N ALA A 820 0.89 34.94 -3.16
CA ALA A 820 2.05 34.31 -3.78
C ALA A 820 2.70 33.34 -2.80
N ALA A 821 3.02 32.15 -3.26
CA ALA A 821 3.72 31.14 -2.48
C ALA A 821 4.80 30.47 -3.32
N SER A 822 5.93 30.14 -2.71
CA SER A 822 7.03 29.44 -3.35
C SER A 822 7.63 28.43 -2.41
N VAL A 823 8.17 27.34 -2.95
CA VAL A 823 8.85 26.32 -2.18
C VAL A 823 10.16 26.85 -1.61
N PRO A 824 10.51 26.57 -0.35
CA PRO A 824 11.82 26.90 0.20
C PRO A 824 12.94 26.35 -0.69
N GLY A 825 13.84 27.22 -1.11
CA GLY A 825 14.97 26.83 -1.96
C GLY A 825 14.68 26.82 -3.45
N TRP A 826 13.49 27.22 -3.93
CA TRP A 826 13.34 27.61 -5.33
C TRP A 826 14.15 28.89 -5.62
N SER A 827 14.67 29.03 -6.85
CA SER A 827 15.32 30.29 -7.25
C SER A 827 15.16 30.53 -8.74
N LYS A 828 14.74 31.75 -9.11
CA LYS A 828 14.64 32.17 -10.50
C LYS A 828 15.95 31.96 -11.28
N ALA A 829 17.09 32.26 -10.68
CA ALA A 829 18.40 32.04 -11.32
C ALA A 829 18.69 30.56 -11.68
N ARG A 830 18.20 29.59 -10.90
CA ARG A 830 18.31 28.16 -11.25
C ARG A 830 17.38 27.79 -12.38
N PHE A 831 16.15 28.30 -12.34
CA PHE A 831 15.18 28.15 -13.43
C PHE A 831 15.74 28.72 -14.73
N ASP A 832 16.22 29.97 -14.73
CA ASP A 832 16.76 30.65 -15.90
C ASP A 832 17.97 29.91 -16.48
N ARG A 833 18.90 29.44 -15.64
CA ARG A 833 20.04 28.62 -16.10
C ARG A 833 19.60 27.33 -16.78
N LEU A 834 18.64 26.60 -16.20
CA LEU A 834 18.13 25.37 -16.82
C LEU A 834 17.32 25.68 -18.08
N ALA A 835 16.60 26.79 -18.11
CA ALA A 835 15.86 27.26 -19.28
C ALA A 835 16.80 27.56 -20.44
N GLU A 836 17.90 28.29 -20.19
CA GLU A 836 18.95 28.52 -21.18
C GLU A 836 19.59 27.23 -21.66
N GLU A 837 19.84 26.27 -20.76
CA GLU A 837 20.38 24.94 -21.09
C GLU A 837 19.43 24.18 -22.04
N VAL A 838 18.15 24.05 -21.68
CA VAL A 838 17.10 23.42 -22.50
C VAL A 838 16.94 24.17 -23.83
N GLY A 839 16.87 25.50 -23.81
CA GLY A 839 16.71 26.32 -25.01
C GLY A 839 17.90 26.19 -25.97
N ARG A 840 19.13 26.10 -25.46
CA ARG A 840 20.34 25.88 -26.28
C ARG A 840 20.29 24.49 -26.93
N GLN A 841 19.98 23.45 -26.18
CA GLN A 841 19.90 22.07 -26.69
C GLN A 841 18.75 21.89 -27.69
N ALA A 842 17.58 22.45 -27.40
CA ALA A 842 16.43 22.47 -28.28
C ALA A 842 16.71 23.15 -29.63
N ARG A 843 17.55 24.19 -29.64
CA ARG A 843 17.97 24.90 -30.86
C ARG A 843 19.09 24.20 -31.63
N SER A 844 19.96 23.45 -30.95
CA SER A 844 21.07 22.73 -31.59
C SER A 844 20.70 21.33 -32.09
N GLY A 845 19.61 20.74 -31.58
CA GLY A 845 19.18 19.39 -31.88
C GLY A 845 18.39 19.24 -33.19
N PRO A 846 18.20 18.00 -33.69
CA PRO A 846 17.22 17.71 -34.72
C PRO A 846 15.82 18.17 -34.29
N SER A 847 14.91 18.35 -35.28
CA SER A 847 13.62 19.04 -35.12
C SER A 847 12.88 18.72 -33.81
N LEU A 848 12.63 19.76 -33.02
CA LEU A 848 11.82 19.70 -31.82
C LEU A 848 10.36 19.38 -32.20
N ARG A 849 9.81 18.30 -31.65
CA ARG A 849 8.43 17.88 -31.89
C ARG A 849 7.55 18.42 -30.78
N ILE A 850 6.43 19.02 -31.16
CA ILE A 850 5.34 19.34 -30.23
C ILE A 850 4.33 18.20 -30.24
N GLU A 851 3.87 17.82 -29.06
CA GLU A 851 2.87 16.76 -28.93
C GLU A 851 1.50 17.26 -29.44
N PRO A 852 0.68 16.40 -30.07
CA PRO A 852 -0.60 16.83 -30.65
C PRO A 852 -1.53 17.52 -29.65
N TRP A 853 -1.64 16.99 -28.43
CA TRP A 853 -2.44 17.59 -27.36
C TRP A 853 -1.92 18.97 -26.95
N ALA A 854 -0.61 19.18 -27.04
CA ALA A 854 0.03 20.42 -26.66
C ALA A 854 -0.25 21.54 -27.66
N LEU A 855 -0.54 21.22 -28.92
CA LEU A 855 -0.94 22.23 -29.92
C LEU A 855 -2.25 22.92 -29.56
N ASP A 856 -3.18 22.21 -28.93
CA ASP A 856 -4.46 22.77 -28.48
C ASP A 856 -4.30 23.57 -27.19
N ALA A 857 -3.38 23.17 -26.31
CA ALA A 857 -3.03 23.91 -25.11
C ALA A 857 -2.05 25.06 -25.37
N LEU A 858 -1.36 25.10 -26.53
CA LEU A 858 -0.27 26.04 -26.83
C LEU A 858 -0.67 27.51 -26.66
N PRO A 859 -1.89 27.97 -27.00
CA PRO A 859 -2.33 29.33 -26.68
C PRO A 859 -2.12 29.67 -25.20
N ARG A 860 -2.48 28.76 -24.27
CA ARG A 860 -2.39 28.97 -22.81
C ARG A 860 -0.95 29.22 -22.39
N TYR A 861 -0.03 28.45 -22.94
CA TYR A 861 1.39 28.60 -22.67
C TYR A 861 1.94 29.88 -23.30
N VAL A 862 1.61 30.18 -24.55
CA VAL A 862 2.17 31.33 -25.26
C VAL A 862 1.67 32.65 -24.68
N GLY A 863 0.38 32.75 -24.33
CA GLY A 863 -0.22 33.96 -23.78
C GLY A 863 0.45 34.42 -22.48
N ALA A 864 0.92 33.49 -21.64
CA ALA A 864 1.63 33.83 -20.40
C ALA A 864 3.09 34.27 -20.62
N TRP A 865 3.66 34.00 -21.80
CA TRP A 865 5.09 34.24 -22.06
C TRP A 865 5.35 35.32 -23.12
N ILE A 866 4.36 35.60 -23.97
CA ILE A 866 4.48 36.53 -25.09
C ILE A 866 3.26 37.47 -25.05
N SER A 867 3.50 38.74 -24.71
CA SER A 867 2.46 39.76 -24.63
C SER A 867 1.85 40.09 -26.00
N ASP A 868 2.68 40.05 -27.05
CA ASP A 868 2.31 40.59 -28.34
C ASP A 868 1.87 39.47 -29.30
N ARG A 869 0.57 39.48 -29.65
CA ARG A 869 -0.04 38.58 -30.65
C ARG A 869 0.23 37.07 -30.39
N PRO A 870 -0.08 36.54 -29.18
CA PRO A 870 0.15 35.12 -28.85
C PRO A 870 -0.49 34.17 -29.88
N CYS A 871 -1.65 34.56 -30.42
CA CYS A 871 -2.34 33.75 -31.42
C CYS A 871 -1.71 33.72 -32.80
N GLN A 872 -1.02 34.77 -33.21
CA GLN A 872 -0.24 34.74 -34.43
C GLN A 872 0.93 33.75 -34.27
N VAL A 873 1.59 33.75 -33.10
CA VAL A 873 2.67 32.81 -32.79
C VAL A 873 2.20 31.37 -32.83
N VAL A 874 1.05 31.05 -32.23
CA VAL A 874 0.45 29.71 -32.29
C VAL A 874 0.11 29.32 -33.72
N ALA A 875 -0.51 30.22 -34.49
CA ALA A 875 -0.87 29.97 -35.88
C ALA A 875 0.38 29.71 -36.75
N ASP A 876 1.46 30.47 -36.54
CA ASP A 876 2.72 30.31 -37.27
C ASP A 876 3.43 29.00 -36.89
N ILE A 877 3.35 28.57 -35.63
CA ILE A 877 3.86 27.26 -35.20
C ILE A 877 3.05 26.14 -35.85
N ARG A 878 1.71 26.22 -35.80
CA ARG A 878 0.82 25.21 -36.41
C ARG A 878 1.03 25.09 -37.92
N SER A 879 1.29 26.21 -38.61
CA SER A 879 1.55 26.22 -40.05
C SER A 879 3.01 25.92 -40.42
N GLY A 880 3.89 25.66 -39.45
CA GLY A 880 5.33 25.46 -39.68
C GLY A 880 6.09 26.72 -40.13
N ARG A 881 5.46 27.90 -40.13
CA ARG A 881 6.13 29.19 -40.45
C ARG A 881 7.10 29.60 -39.35
N ARG A 882 6.86 29.15 -38.13
CA ARG A 882 7.72 29.40 -36.96
C ARG A 882 8.08 28.09 -36.29
N SER A 883 9.37 27.86 -36.06
CA SER A 883 9.83 26.70 -35.29
C SER A 883 9.49 26.86 -33.81
N VAL A 884 9.07 25.78 -33.15
CA VAL A 884 8.87 25.76 -31.69
C VAL A 884 10.16 26.11 -30.95
N ALA A 885 11.34 25.76 -31.49
CA ALA A 885 12.64 26.10 -30.91
C ALA A 885 12.94 27.63 -30.88
N SER A 886 12.14 28.44 -31.58
CA SER A 886 12.21 29.91 -31.54
C SER A 886 11.44 30.53 -30.36
N LEU A 887 10.75 29.71 -29.55
CA LEU A 887 10.09 30.18 -28.34
C LEU A 887 11.11 30.59 -27.26
N PRO A 888 10.71 31.47 -26.31
CA PRO A 888 11.55 31.83 -25.17
C PRO A 888 12.07 30.60 -24.41
N ALA A 889 13.30 30.68 -23.92
CA ALA A 889 13.96 29.57 -23.25
C ALA A 889 13.17 29.04 -22.05
N GLY A 890 12.56 29.92 -21.25
CA GLY A 890 11.72 29.53 -20.12
C GLY A 890 10.41 28.86 -20.55
N LEU A 891 9.81 29.29 -21.67
CA LEU A 891 8.64 28.62 -22.24
C LEU A 891 8.99 27.23 -22.75
N LEU A 892 10.15 27.07 -23.41
CA LEU A 892 10.66 25.75 -23.81
C LEU A 892 10.88 24.84 -22.61
N LEU A 893 11.41 25.37 -21.49
CA LEU A 893 11.58 24.60 -20.26
C LEU A 893 10.23 24.14 -19.69
N VAL A 894 9.23 25.01 -19.65
CA VAL A 894 7.88 24.67 -19.18
C VAL A 894 7.23 23.63 -20.07
N LEU A 895 7.25 23.83 -21.40
CA LEU A 895 6.73 22.87 -22.36
C LEU A 895 7.44 21.52 -22.24
N TYR A 896 8.76 21.53 -22.00
CA TYR A 896 9.52 20.30 -21.82
C TYR A 896 9.15 19.59 -20.51
N ALA A 897 9.08 20.33 -19.39
CA ALA A 897 8.66 19.81 -18.09
C ALA A 897 7.25 19.19 -18.12
N ASP A 898 6.33 19.77 -18.90
CA ASP A 898 4.98 19.26 -19.10
C ASP A 898 4.90 18.09 -20.11
N ALA A 899 6.04 17.66 -20.66
CA ALA A 899 6.14 16.71 -21.76
C ALA A 899 5.31 17.13 -23.00
N ALA A 900 5.13 18.43 -23.19
CA ALA A 900 4.45 19.04 -24.34
C ALA A 900 5.33 19.08 -25.59
N ILE A 901 6.65 19.01 -25.39
CA ILE A 901 7.64 18.92 -26.46
C ILE A 901 8.62 17.77 -26.19
N ALA A 902 9.06 17.13 -27.26
CA ALA A 902 10.07 16.07 -27.23
C ALA A 902 11.19 16.40 -28.22
N SER A 903 12.44 16.11 -27.83
CA SER A 903 13.59 16.21 -28.72
C SER A 903 14.63 15.14 -28.36
N PRO A 904 15.23 14.45 -29.35
CA PRO A 904 16.37 13.55 -29.11
C PRO A 904 17.56 14.25 -28.44
N ALA A 905 17.66 15.58 -28.56
CA ALA A 905 18.71 16.37 -27.94
C ALA A 905 18.46 16.70 -26.46
N LEU A 906 17.26 16.44 -25.93
CA LEU A 906 16.91 16.68 -24.53
C LEU A 906 16.89 15.35 -23.76
N PRO A 907 17.94 15.01 -23.00
CA PRO A 907 18.07 13.71 -22.35
C PRO A 907 17.07 13.54 -21.21
N ALA A 908 16.66 12.29 -20.91
CA ALA A 908 15.66 11.99 -19.87
C ALA A 908 16.02 12.58 -18.48
N GLY A 909 17.30 12.59 -18.09
CA GLY A 909 17.71 13.20 -16.82
C GLY A 909 17.55 14.73 -16.78
N MET A 910 17.42 15.39 -17.94
CA MET A 910 17.05 16.81 -18.01
C MET A 910 15.56 17.02 -17.78
N LEU A 911 14.70 16.09 -18.22
CA LEU A 911 13.27 16.15 -17.97
C LEU A 911 12.98 16.12 -16.47
N ASP A 912 13.62 15.20 -15.73
CA ASP A 912 13.46 15.13 -14.27
C ASP A 912 13.87 16.46 -13.58
N ARG A 913 14.98 17.07 -14.01
CA ARG A 913 15.43 18.39 -13.52
C ARG A 913 14.43 19.50 -13.89
N ALA A 914 13.87 19.46 -15.09
CA ALA A 914 12.91 20.43 -15.59
C ALA A 914 11.59 20.35 -14.82
N THR A 915 11.02 19.15 -14.71
CA THR A 915 9.83 18.84 -13.90
C THR A 915 10.01 19.30 -12.46
N ALA A 916 11.15 18.96 -11.83
CA ALA A 916 11.42 19.37 -10.45
C ALA A 916 11.51 20.90 -10.28
N ILE A 917 12.22 21.63 -11.16
CA ILE A 917 12.38 23.08 -11.00
C ILE A 917 11.10 23.84 -11.33
N VAL A 918 10.32 23.37 -12.31
CA VAL A 918 9.04 23.98 -12.71
C VAL A 918 7.98 23.72 -11.64
N GLY A 919 7.89 22.49 -11.13
CA GLY A 919 6.97 22.13 -10.04
C GLY A 919 7.27 22.85 -8.71
N GLN A 920 8.51 23.28 -8.52
CA GLN A 920 8.92 24.13 -7.39
C GLN A 920 8.69 25.63 -7.61
N GLY A 921 8.26 26.01 -8.82
CA GLY A 921 7.98 27.39 -9.19
C GLY A 921 7.01 28.06 -8.23
N PRO A 922 7.10 29.40 -8.06
CA PRO A 922 6.09 30.12 -7.31
C PRO A 922 4.72 29.90 -7.95
N ILE A 923 3.68 29.91 -7.12
CA ILE A 923 2.28 30.01 -7.54
C ILE A 923 1.77 31.37 -7.09
N GLU A 924 1.08 32.07 -7.98
CA GLU A 924 0.49 33.37 -7.71
C GLU A 924 -1.01 33.33 -8.01
N VAL A 925 -1.79 34.02 -7.18
CA VAL A 925 -3.21 34.30 -7.43
C VAL A 925 -3.37 35.78 -7.66
N TRP A 926 -3.93 36.13 -8.81
CA TRP A 926 -4.14 37.51 -9.24
C TRP A 926 -5.64 37.81 -9.34
N ARG A 927 -6.08 38.94 -8.79
CA ARG A 927 -7.38 39.53 -9.10
C ARG A 927 -7.20 40.41 -10.32
N VAL A 928 -7.77 39.97 -11.44
CA VAL A 928 -7.68 40.71 -12.70
C VAL A 928 -8.81 41.73 -12.74
N GLU A 929 -8.42 43.00 -12.79
CA GLU A 929 -9.32 44.13 -13.01
C GLU A 929 -9.48 44.35 -14.51
N ARG A 930 -10.66 44.80 -14.93
CA ARG A 930 -10.95 44.97 -16.35
C ARG A 930 -10.90 46.44 -16.69
N ASP A 931 -10.09 46.77 -17.69
CA ASP A 931 -9.98 48.12 -18.24
C ASP A 931 -11.23 48.51 -19.05
N GLU A 932 -11.91 47.53 -19.66
CA GLU A 932 -13.13 47.75 -20.45
C GLU A 932 -14.39 47.24 -19.73
N PRO A 933 -15.38 48.12 -19.47
CA PRO A 933 -16.66 47.73 -18.90
C PRO A 933 -17.52 47.01 -19.96
N GLY A 934 -17.70 45.70 -19.82
CA GLY A 934 -18.65 44.94 -20.64
C GLY A 934 -18.47 43.43 -20.51
N PRO A 935 -19.52 42.59 -20.61
CA PRO A 935 -19.43 41.13 -20.40
C PRO A 935 -18.34 40.43 -21.25
N ILE A 936 -17.46 39.59 -20.64
CA ILE A 936 -16.58 38.70 -21.41
C ILE A 936 -17.43 37.54 -21.91
N SER A 937 -17.64 37.37 -23.21
CA SER A 937 -18.30 36.17 -23.71
C SER A 937 -17.49 34.92 -23.36
N SER A 938 -18.12 33.76 -23.24
CA SER A 938 -17.43 32.48 -23.03
C SER A 938 -16.39 32.23 -24.12
N ASP A 939 -16.68 32.72 -25.34
CA ASP A 939 -15.74 32.66 -26.45
C ASP A 939 -14.55 33.59 -26.24
N LEU A 940 -14.73 34.73 -25.56
CA LEU A 940 -13.65 35.65 -25.16
C LEU A 940 -12.87 35.17 -23.93
N LEU A 941 -13.52 34.52 -22.96
CA LEU A 941 -12.83 33.81 -21.86
C LEU A 941 -11.92 32.71 -22.41
N LEU A 942 -12.34 32.10 -23.52
CA LEU A 942 -11.50 31.22 -24.30
C LEU A 942 -10.46 31.98 -25.16
N ARG A 943 -10.67 33.24 -25.56
CA ARG A 943 -9.73 34.04 -26.40
C ARG A 943 -8.68 34.84 -25.62
N ASP A 944 -8.89 35.14 -24.34
CA ASP A 944 -7.95 35.89 -23.48
C ASP A 944 -6.68 35.09 -23.10
N GLY A 945 -6.45 33.97 -23.80
CA GLY A 945 -5.21 33.21 -23.76
C GLY A 945 -5.36 31.72 -24.01
N THR A 946 -6.57 31.15 -24.14
CA THR A 946 -6.73 29.67 -24.14
C THR A 946 -7.11 29.03 -25.47
N SER A 947 -7.55 29.82 -26.46
CA SER A 947 -7.90 29.39 -27.80
C SER A 947 -7.70 30.56 -28.78
N CYS A 948 -6.99 30.28 -29.86
CA CYS A 948 -6.83 31.27 -30.92
C CYS A 948 -7.98 31.13 -31.90
N PRO A 949 -8.62 32.24 -32.33
CA PRO A 949 -9.69 32.16 -33.30
C PRO A 949 -9.18 31.37 -34.51
N THR A 950 -9.84 30.27 -34.82
CA THR A 950 -9.65 29.60 -36.10
C THR A 950 -9.97 30.64 -37.16
N ALA A 951 -9.03 30.89 -38.07
CA ALA A 951 -9.18 31.92 -39.09
C ALA A 951 -10.57 31.76 -39.75
N PRO A 952 -11.41 32.82 -39.78
CA PRO A 952 -12.74 32.73 -40.37
C PRO A 952 -12.56 32.36 -41.86
N GLY A 953 -12.83 31.10 -42.20
CA GLY A 953 -12.67 30.56 -43.55
C GLY A 953 -11.94 29.20 -43.68
N ALA A 954 -11.34 28.66 -42.61
CA ALA A 954 -10.59 27.39 -42.70
C ALA A 954 -11.44 26.10 -42.59
N GLY A 955 -12.77 26.22 -42.55
CA GLY A 955 -13.71 25.09 -42.59
C GLY A 955 -14.46 25.05 -43.91
N ARG A 956 -13.85 24.48 -44.95
CA ARG A 956 -14.51 23.93 -46.13
C ARG A 956 -13.83 22.63 -46.53
#